data_AF-A0A0V0G9J5-F1
#
_entry.id   AF-A0A0V0G9J5-F1
#
_cell.length_a   1.000
_cell.length_b   1.000
_cell.length_c   1.000
_cell.angle_alpha   90.00
_cell.angle_beta   90.00
_cell.angle_gamma   90.00
#
_symmetry.space_group_name_H-M   'P 1'
#
loop_
_entity.id
_entity.type
_entity.pdbx_description
1 polymer ?
#
loop_
_entity_poly.entity_id
_entity_poly.type
_entity_poly.pdbx_seq_one_letter_code
_entity_poly.pdbx_strand_id
1 'polypeptide(L)'
;KFTSEAALVLTDLNDDGIDDIVLGYATGVEDISSRRKCSDYPDSSDICGGGAVALDGRTGNFIWQYWTRRDVLFVDCSANVNADKTNDCLLSGKGGVLCTVDGKTGNLIWEVEKPKTHYGIDIYSAQYTSDLDGDGYSDVLVAHTSDQTGLLIVLSGRNGVTIGQIETPRREGLYTVPRITVTTDSTYMVIFATGQPNTDSGGALYAVPLHSIALSDEKRCAEVWRDNEAGVSSGIVLADMNNDGMEDIILTSGSRLTIINGSNFSLLWNISSNREADDELPKQILIGPTPAYFDDDSIPDLLINNLVGPSFPLYFFSQTWVAGGKNGESLLDEPIVGAGDITSPGITVSFTGVGNDMYLFWITSCNNHVELLKTPFILAQGSTMHERTHTDLCRLRFNKTLETHFYALNQHIKPPGLLIYSSKTHWDREHNNSAPIANIKLEEKVNRKWSKTNKFNKNKIKSHEDVTSYFGYPQERVEDGSLNNFARYQGSLNEQPETPVRTMPSLGINLGELAMDYEPLYSQEGEPQEDLNIDIDEGRDERANFRKRIKKSSNKNSHSESLARATATASLAKPLSGKGIDVIFATHWETPSNARILTEMDQSCIQKRISNLQRQSSPLNEMEMEVVEGNAERDCLPPIEPDNIDGGQLTIYRVNLQCKSCGAVSANEQCSTPLPLEMQSYSHRACNVYFKKRYDLVPS
;
A
#
# COMPACT_ATOMS: atom_id res chain seq x y z
N LYS A 1 -13.97 14.41 -9.10
CA LYS A 1 -12.88 14.45 -8.10
C LYS A 1 -12.17 13.10 -8.12
N PHE A 2 -10.85 13.06 -7.92
CA PHE A 2 -10.04 11.84 -8.03
C PHE A 2 -9.38 11.53 -6.69
N THR A 3 -9.23 10.25 -6.38
CA THR A 3 -8.40 9.75 -5.28
C THR A 3 -7.28 8.90 -5.88
N SER A 4 -6.17 8.70 -5.16
CA SER A 4 -5.07 7.88 -5.68
C SER A 4 -4.37 7.11 -4.57
N GLU A 5 -4.28 5.80 -4.75
CA GLU A 5 -3.46 4.87 -3.95
C GLU A 5 -2.22 4.39 -4.72
N ALA A 6 -2.15 4.71 -6.02
CA ALA A 6 -1.07 4.26 -6.88
C ALA A 6 0.21 5.05 -6.60
N ALA A 7 1.35 4.36 -6.62
CA ALA A 7 2.64 5.04 -6.56
C ALA A 7 2.81 6.00 -7.75
N LEU A 8 3.44 7.15 -7.52
CA LEU A 8 3.83 8.08 -8.57
C LEU A 8 4.95 7.47 -9.42
N VAL A 9 4.72 7.37 -10.73
CA VAL A 9 5.73 6.93 -11.70
C VAL A 9 6.27 8.13 -12.45
N LEU A 10 7.59 8.16 -12.63
CA LEU A 10 8.29 9.22 -13.34
C LEU A 10 8.92 8.67 -14.61
N THR A 11 8.62 9.27 -15.75
CA THR A 11 9.21 8.92 -17.05
C THR A 11 9.06 10.09 -18.02
N ASP A 12 10.07 10.35 -18.84
CA ASP A 12 9.97 11.35 -19.92
C ASP A 12 9.06 10.81 -21.04
N LEU A 13 7.86 11.38 -21.20
CA LEU A 13 6.86 10.93 -22.17
C LEU A 13 6.83 11.78 -23.44
N ASN A 14 7.39 12.98 -23.38
CA ASN A 14 7.37 13.96 -24.46
C ASN A 14 8.76 14.24 -25.07
N ASP A 15 9.79 13.52 -24.62
CA ASP A 15 11.19 13.59 -25.04
C ASP A 15 11.83 14.97 -24.77
N ASP A 16 11.41 15.69 -23.71
CA ASP A 16 11.95 17.01 -23.34
C ASP A 16 13.14 16.94 -22.36
N GLY A 17 13.50 15.74 -21.91
CA GLY A 17 14.59 15.47 -20.97
C GLY A 17 14.22 15.68 -19.50
N ILE A 18 12.95 15.94 -19.18
CA ILE A 18 12.41 15.98 -17.83
C ILE A 18 11.40 14.85 -17.66
N ASP A 19 11.53 14.11 -16.56
CA ASP A 19 10.57 13.07 -16.25
C ASP A 19 9.18 13.69 -15.96
N ASP A 20 8.19 13.22 -16.72
CA ASP A 20 6.77 13.49 -16.55
C ASP A 20 6.18 12.60 -15.44
N ILE A 21 5.01 12.98 -14.94
CA ILE A 21 4.37 12.33 -13.80
C ILE A 21 3.19 11.50 -14.30
N VAL A 22 3.21 10.19 -14.03
CA VAL A 22 2.08 9.29 -14.28
C VAL A 22 1.48 8.84 -12.95
N LEU A 23 0.16 8.97 -12.82
CA LEU A 23 -0.58 8.64 -11.60
C LEU A 23 -1.85 7.84 -11.91
N GLY A 24 -1.98 6.67 -11.29
CA GLY A 24 -3.23 5.92 -11.27
C GLY A 24 -4.25 6.56 -10.32
N TYR A 25 -5.52 6.60 -10.68
CA TYR A 25 -6.57 7.21 -9.87
C TYR A 25 -7.86 6.38 -9.82
N ALA A 26 -8.66 6.68 -8.82
CA ALA A 26 -10.03 6.19 -8.65
C ALA A 26 -11.02 7.36 -8.61
N THR A 27 -12.28 7.07 -8.91
CA THR A 27 -13.39 8.05 -8.83
C THR A 27 -14.38 7.75 -7.70
N GLY A 28 -14.27 6.58 -7.08
CA GLY A 28 -15.29 6.05 -6.16
C GLY A 28 -16.56 5.54 -6.87
N VAL A 29 -16.58 5.49 -8.21
CA VAL A 29 -17.72 4.95 -8.96
C VAL A 29 -17.63 3.42 -9.01
N GLU A 30 -18.39 2.79 -8.12
CA GLU A 30 -18.37 1.35 -7.89
C GLU A 30 -19.17 0.52 -8.92
N ASP A 31 -20.23 1.07 -9.49
CA ASP A 31 -21.12 0.30 -10.36
C ASP A 31 -21.36 0.98 -11.71
N ILE A 32 -20.64 0.46 -12.72
CA ILE A 32 -20.73 0.84 -14.14
C ILE A 32 -22.15 0.59 -14.69
N SER A 33 -22.96 -0.25 -14.04
CA SER A 33 -24.35 -0.52 -14.47
C SER A 33 -25.22 0.75 -14.45
N SER A 34 -24.84 1.76 -13.65
CA SER A 34 -25.54 3.03 -13.54
C SER A 34 -24.86 4.14 -14.35
N ARG A 35 -25.06 4.16 -15.68
CA ARG A 35 -24.56 5.19 -16.61
C ARG A 35 -24.75 6.65 -16.16
N ARG A 36 -25.72 6.90 -15.27
CA ARG A 36 -25.96 8.23 -14.67
C ARG A 36 -24.84 8.71 -13.75
N LYS A 37 -23.98 7.84 -13.21
CA LYS A 37 -22.90 8.24 -12.30
C LYS A 37 -21.66 8.81 -13.01
N CYS A 38 -21.47 8.52 -14.29
CA CYS A 38 -20.35 9.09 -15.05
C CYS A 38 -20.62 10.53 -15.56
N SER A 39 -21.81 11.10 -15.32
CA SER A 39 -22.14 12.46 -15.78
C SER A 39 -21.25 13.55 -15.16
N ASP A 40 -20.65 13.26 -14.00
CA ASP A 40 -19.74 14.17 -13.31
C ASP A 40 -18.36 14.24 -13.99
N TYR A 41 -18.12 13.36 -14.97
CA TYR A 41 -16.88 13.25 -15.74
C TYR A 41 -17.19 13.38 -17.24
N PRO A 42 -17.36 14.62 -17.75
CA PRO A 42 -17.79 14.86 -19.13
C PRO A 42 -16.83 14.34 -20.20
N ASP A 43 -15.55 14.14 -19.87
CA ASP A 43 -14.52 13.59 -20.76
C ASP A 43 -14.50 12.04 -20.79
N SER A 44 -15.36 11.38 -20.01
CA SER A 44 -15.45 9.92 -19.93
C SER A 44 -16.45 9.34 -20.96
N SER A 45 -16.08 8.23 -21.61
CA SER A 45 -16.92 7.56 -22.62
C SER A 45 -17.64 6.34 -22.02
N ASP A 46 -18.57 6.58 -21.09
CA ASP A 46 -19.34 5.59 -20.30
C ASP A 46 -18.52 4.73 -19.29
N ILE A 47 -17.20 4.87 -19.27
CA ILE A 47 -16.29 4.20 -18.34
C ILE A 47 -15.62 5.27 -17.49
N CYS A 48 -15.86 5.24 -16.17
CA CYS A 48 -15.37 6.28 -15.26
C CYS A 48 -15.02 5.76 -13.85
N GLY A 49 -14.74 4.47 -13.67
CA GLY A 49 -14.45 3.91 -12.34
C GLY A 49 -13.06 4.30 -11.79
N GLY A 50 -12.12 4.57 -12.69
CA GLY A 50 -10.78 5.03 -12.37
C GLY A 50 -10.03 5.39 -13.64
N GLY A 51 -8.71 5.43 -13.56
CA GLY A 51 -7.87 5.62 -14.73
C GLY A 51 -6.42 5.89 -14.40
N ALA A 52 -5.70 6.40 -15.39
CA ALA A 52 -4.38 6.97 -15.21
C ALA A 52 -4.31 8.33 -15.90
N VAL A 53 -3.52 9.24 -15.34
CA VAL A 53 -3.24 10.55 -15.90
C VAL A 53 -1.73 10.73 -16.06
N ALA A 54 -1.31 11.32 -17.17
CA ALA A 54 0.06 11.80 -17.37
C ALA A 54 0.09 13.33 -17.38
N LEU A 55 1.01 13.90 -16.60
CA LEU A 55 1.22 15.33 -16.47
C LEU A 55 2.67 15.67 -16.81
N ASP A 56 2.85 16.76 -17.55
CA ASP A 56 4.16 17.31 -17.89
C ASP A 56 4.93 17.66 -16.60
N GLY A 57 6.13 17.09 -16.46
CA GLY A 57 6.89 17.18 -15.21
C GLY A 57 7.34 18.60 -14.86
N ARG A 58 7.48 19.47 -15.87
CA ARG A 58 7.91 20.86 -15.71
C ARG A 58 6.75 21.79 -15.37
N THR A 59 5.61 21.61 -16.02
CA THR A 59 4.49 22.55 -16.03
C THR A 59 3.25 22.06 -15.28
N GLY A 60 3.12 20.75 -15.08
CA GLY A 60 1.93 20.10 -14.53
C GLY A 60 0.73 20.06 -15.50
N ASN A 61 0.93 20.39 -16.77
CA ASN A 61 -0.12 20.32 -17.79
C ASN A 61 -0.44 18.87 -18.17
N PHE A 62 -1.69 18.60 -18.54
CA PHE A 62 -2.08 17.27 -19.03
C PHE A 62 -1.36 16.91 -20.34
N ILE A 63 -0.79 15.71 -20.38
CA ILE A 63 -0.32 15.06 -21.62
C ILE A 63 -1.44 14.18 -22.15
N TRP A 64 -1.90 13.22 -21.35
CA TRP A 64 -3.03 12.35 -21.68
C TRP A 64 -3.77 11.88 -20.42
N GLN A 65 -4.96 11.33 -20.64
CA GLN A 65 -5.77 10.67 -19.62
C GLN A 65 -6.40 9.41 -20.20
N TYR A 66 -6.27 8.29 -19.48
CA TYR A 66 -6.89 7.02 -19.83
C TYR A 66 -7.88 6.58 -18.76
N TRP A 67 -9.10 6.22 -19.18
CA TRP A 67 -10.17 5.81 -18.27
C TRP A 67 -10.24 4.28 -18.16
N THR A 68 -10.39 3.79 -16.94
CA THR A 68 -10.54 2.37 -16.64
C THR A 68 -11.87 2.09 -15.96
N ARG A 69 -12.27 0.81 -16.04
CA ARG A 69 -13.53 0.31 -15.48
C ARG A 69 -13.60 0.44 -13.96
N ARG A 70 -12.44 0.38 -13.30
CA ARG A 70 -12.23 0.46 -11.86
C ARG A 70 -10.86 1.07 -11.59
N ASP A 71 -10.53 1.18 -10.33
CA ASP A 71 -9.37 1.81 -9.74
C ASP A 71 -8.07 1.20 -10.27
N VAL A 72 -7.14 2.08 -10.68
CA VAL A 72 -5.76 1.70 -10.97
C VAL A 72 -4.97 1.81 -9.67
N LEU A 73 -4.39 0.70 -9.21
CA LEU A 73 -3.60 0.60 -7.99
C LEU A 73 -2.09 0.56 -8.27
N PHE A 74 -1.71 0.05 -9.43
CA PHE A 74 -0.31 -0.09 -9.82
C PHE A 74 -0.12 0.44 -11.24
N VAL A 75 0.96 1.20 -11.41
CA VAL A 75 1.42 1.73 -12.68
C VAL A 75 2.88 1.34 -12.83
N ASP A 76 3.25 0.86 -14.00
CA ASP A 76 4.63 0.59 -14.38
C ASP A 76 4.86 1.12 -15.80
N CYS A 77 5.75 2.11 -15.94
CA CYS A 77 6.10 2.69 -17.24
C CYS A 77 7.57 2.43 -17.60
N SER A 78 8.10 1.25 -17.27
CA SER A 78 9.53 0.94 -17.43
C SER A 78 9.90 0.30 -18.76
N ALA A 79 8.96 0.02 -19.66
CA ALA A 79 9.22 -0.72 -20.90
C ALA A 79 8.55 -0.11 -22.11
N ASN A 80 9.23 -0.15 -23.24
CA ASN A 80 8.70 0.20 -24.56
C ASN A 80 8.27 -1.09 -25.27
N VAL A 81 6.97 -1.31 -25.44
CA VAL A 81 6.39 -2.53 -25.99
C VAL A 81 5.83 -2.35 -27.41
N ASN A 82 5.83 -1.12 -27.93
CA ASN A 82 5.36 -0.79 -29.28
C ASN A 82 6.47 -0.31 -30.24
N ALA A 83 7.72 -0.22 -29.76
CA ALA A 83 8.91 0.22 -30.48
C ALA A 83 8.90 1.69 -30.95
N ASP A 84 8.16 2.59 -30.28
CA ASP A 84 8.11 4.02 -30.64
C ASP A 84 9.21 4.88 -29.98
N LYS A 85 9.98 4.27 -29.06
CA LYS A 85 11.10 4.82 -28.25
C LYS A 85 10.69 5.50 -26.95
N THR A 86 9.40 5.67 -26.73
CA THR A 86 8.83 6.09 -25.45
C THR A 86 8.53 4.84 -24.63
N ASN A 87 8.69 4.89 -23.31
CA ASN A 87 8.21 3.79 -22.48
C ASN A 87 6.69 3.83 -22.38
N ASP A 88 6.06 2.67 -22.51
CA ASP A 88 4.62 2.46 -22.38
C ASP A 88 4.24 2.16 -20.93
N CYS A 89 2.99 2.46 -20.56
CA CYS A 89 2.50 2.34 -19.20
C CYS A 89 1.55 1.16 -19.04
N LEU A 90 1.96 0.18 -18.23
CA LEU A 90 1.14 -0.90 -17.72
C LEU A 90 0.32 -0.43 -16.52
N LEU A 91 -1.00 -0.59 -16.61
CA LEU A 91 -1.97 -0.21 -15.59
C LEU A 91 -2.63 -1.48 -15.03
N SER A 92 -2.62 -1.64 -13.71
CA SER A 92 -3.30 -2.75 -13.04
C SER A 92 -3.98 -2.35 -11.74
N GLY A 93 -5.02 -3.08 -11.33
CA GLY A 93 -5.74 -2.79 -10.10
C GLY A 93 -7.01 -3.61 -9.93
N LYS A 94 -8.06 -2.97 -9.41
CA LYS A 94 -9.30 -3.63 -8.98
C LYS A 94 -10.22 -3.96 -10.15
N GLY A 95 -11.15 -4.89 -9.91
CA GLY A 95 -12.22 -5.23 -10.85
C GLY A 95 -11.71 -5.74 -12.19
N GLY A 96 -10.54 -6.40 -12.18
CA GLY A 96 -9.94 -6.96 -13.37
C GLY A 96 -9.27 -5.95 -14.29
N VAL A 97 -8.86 -4.78 -13.78
CA VAL A 97 -8.08 -3.81 -14.57
C VAL A 97 -6.68 -4.35 -14.78
N LEU A 98 -6.33 -4.65 -16.04
CA LEU A 98 -4.99 -5.00 -16.49
C LEU A 98 -4.86 -4.65 -17.99
N CYS A 99 -4.14 -3.57 -18.29
CA CYS A 99 -3.96 -3.09 -19.65
C CYS A 99 -2.64 -2.33 -19.80
N THR A 100 -2.13 -2.25 -21.03
CA THR A 100 -1.02 -1.37 -21.39
C THR A 100 -1.50 -0.24 -22.30
N VAL A 101 -1.09 0.98 -21.99
CA VAL A 101 -1.31 2.17 -22.81
C VAL A 101 0.02 2.74 -23.31
N ASP A 102 -0.01 3.34 -24.49
CA ASP A 102 1.10 4.04 -25.11
C ASP A 102 1.53 5.22 -24.24
N GLY A 103 2.81 5.30 -23.88
CA GLY A 103 3.27 6.32 -22.93
C GLY A 103 3.21 7.74 -23.49
N LYS A 104 3.35 7.90 -24.81
CA LYS A 104 3.34 9.21 -25.46
C LYS A 104 1.92 9.76 -25.60
N THR A 105 0.94 8.90 -25.86
CA THR A 105 -0.41 9.29 -26.29
C THR A 105 -1.53 8.84 -25.35
N GLY A 106 -1.27 7.90 -24.44
CA GLY A 106 -2.27 7.27 -23.59
C GLY A 106 -3.23 6.33 -24.34
N ASN A 107 -2.92 5.97 -25.60
CA ASN A 107 -3.76 5.08 -26.39
C ASN A 107 -3.59 3.63 -25.97
N LEU A 108 -4.69 2.87 -25.95
CA LEU A 108 -4.64 1.44 -25.60
C LEU A 108 -3.79 0.63 -26.59
N ILE A 109 -2.82 -0.13 -26.07
CA ILE A 109 -2.06 -1.15 -26.81
C ILE A 109 -2.77 -2.50 -26.69
N TRP A 110 -3.00 -2.98 -25.47
CA TRP A 110 -3.77 -4.19 -25.19
C TRP A 110 -4.41 -4.15 -23.79
N GLU A 111 -5.50 -4.88 -23.60
CA GLU A 111 -6.20 -5.04 -22.32
C GLU A 111 -6.62 -6.50 -22.15
N VAL A 112 -6.48 -7.03 -20.94
CA VAL A 112 -7.01 -8.36 -20.60
C VAL A 112 -8.54 -8.30 -20.53
N GLU A 113 -9.20 -9.23 -21.22
CA GLU A 113 -10.65 -9.32 -21.19
C GLU A 113 -11.15 -9.66 -19.80
N LYS A 114 -12.16 -8.93 -19.33
CA LYS A 114 -12.80 -9.24 -18.06
C LYS A 114 -13.38 -10.67 -18.11
N PRO A 115 -13.14 -11.50 -17.10
CA PRO A 115 -13.83 -12.77 -16.99
C PRO A 115 -15.36 -12.57 -16.98
N LYS A 116 -16.09 -13.52 -17.59
CA LYS A 116 -17.56 -13.47 -17.62
C LYS A 116 -18.17 -13.68 -16.24
N THR A 117 -17.44 -14.40 -15.40
CA THR A 117 -17.73 -14.61 -13.98
C THR A 117 -17.49 -13.33 -13.21
N HIS A 118 -18.43 -12.98 -12.33
CA HIS A 118 -18.24 -11.88 -11.40
C HIS A 118 -17.65 -12.46 -10.13
N TYR A 119 -16.42 -12.07 -9.84
CA TYR A 119 -15.73 -12.38 -8.59
C TYR A 119 -16.03 -11.26 -7.58
N GLY A 120 -16.07 -11.61 -6.30
CA GLY A 120 -16.13 -10.64 -5.20
C GLY A 120 -14.80 -9.91 -5.05
N ILE A 121 -13.69 -10.65 -5.16
CA ILE A 121 -12.33 -10.10 -5.19
C ILE A 121 -11.72 -10.39 -6.56
N ASP A 122 -11.25 -9.35 -7.26
CA ASP A 122 -10.59 -9.45 -8.57
C ASP A 122 -9.54 -8.35 -8.68
N ILE A 123 -8.32 -8.63 -8.22
CA ILE A 123 -7.24 -7.64 -8.12
C ILE A 123 -6.02 -8.15 -8.87
N TYR A 124 -5.51 -7.33 -9.77
CA TYR A 124 -4.24 -7.52 -10.46
C TYR A 124 -3.18 -6.59 -9.87
N SER A 125 -2.00 -7.13 -9.63
CA SER A 125 -0.74 -6.37 -9.56
C SER A 125 0.18 -6.88 -10.64
N ALA A 126 0.81 -5.98 -11.39
CA ALA A 126 1.59 -6.35 -12.55
C ALA A 126 2.82 -5.45 -12.72
N GLN A 127 3.90 -6.03 -13.26
CA GLN A 127 5.14 -5.34 -13.58
C GLN A 127 5.75 -5.87 -14.86
N TYR A 128 6.50 -5.03 -15.57
CA TYR A 128 7.31 -5.49 -16.68
C TYR A 128 8.47 -6.36 -16.19
N THR A 129 8.86 -7.33 -17.01
CA THR A 129 9.98 -8.24 -16.78
C THR A 129 10.76 -8.45 -18.08
N SER A 130 11.88 -9.17 -18.01
CA SER A 130 12.66 -9.58 -19.19
C SER A 130 11.81 -10.30 -20.23
N ASP A 131 12.21 -10.23 -21.50
CA ASP A 131 11.65 -11.03 -22.61
C ASP A 131 11.82 -12.54 -22.34
N LEU A 132 10.71 -13.27 -22.25
CA LEU A 132 10.64 -14.71 -21.99
C LEU A 132 10.08 -15.49 -23.19
N ASP A 133 9.41 -14.84 -24.16
CA ASP A 133 8.91 -15.47 -25.38
C ASP A 133 9.79 -15.27 -26.63
N GLY A 134 10.81 -14.42 -26.52
CA GLY A 134 11.83 -14.14 -27.53
C GLY A 134 11.35 -13.23 -28.66
N ASP A 135 10.29 -12.45 -28.45
CA ASP A 135 9.76 -11.53 -29.45
C ASP A 135 10.45 -10.15 -29.51
N GLY A 136 11.41 -9.92 -28.59
CA GLY A 136 12.24 -8.72 -28.50
C GLY A 136 11.66 -7.61 -27.63
N TYR A 137 10.52 -7.84 -26.96
CA TYR A 137 9.89 -6.88 -26.06
C TYR A 137 9.84 -7.42 -24.62
N SER A 138 9.79 -6.52 -23.64
CA SER A 138 9.61 -6.93 -22.24
C SER A 138 8.28 -7.64 -22.06
N ASP A 139 8.28 -8.68 -21.23
CA ASP A 139 7.07 -9.39 -20.81
C ASP A 139 6.50 -8.81 -19.52
N VAL A 140 5.40 -9.39 -19.03
CA VAL A 140 4.70 -8.91 -17.83
C VAL A 140 4.56 -10.05 -16.83
N LEU A 141 5.04 -9.83 -15.61
CA LEU A 141 4.76 -10.68 -14.46
C LEU A 141 3.54 -10.13 -13.73
N VAL A 142 2.56 -10.99 -13.48
CA VAL A 142 1.26 -10.65 -12.91
C VAL A 142 1.01 -11.52 -11.69
N ALA A 143 0.61 -10.90 -10.58
CA ALA A 143 -0.09 -11.56 -9.49
C ALA A 143 -1.58 -11.20 -9.55
N HIS A 144 -2.41 -12.22 -9.56
CA HIS A 144 -3.86 -12.09 -9.62
C HIS A 144 -4.49 -12.80 -8.42
N THR A 145 -5.42 -12.12 -7.76
CA THR A 145 -6.24 -12.72 -6.70
C THR A 145 -7.70 -12.70 -7.11
N SER A 146 -8.29 -13.89 -7.24
CA SER A 146 -9.71 -14.11 -7.55
C SER A 146 -10.39 -14.92 -6.46
N ASP A 147 -11.38 -14.34 -5.75
CA ASP A 147 -12.12 -14.99 -4.66
C ASP A 147 -11.22 -15.80 -3.70
N GLN A 148 -10.13 -15.16 -3.25
CA GLN A 148 -9.07 -15.68 -2.38
C GLN A 148 -8.04 -16.64 -3.01
N THR A 149 -8.21 -17.10 -4.24
CA THR A 149 -7.17 -17.89 -4.93
C THR A 149 -6.15 -16.99 -5.61
N GLY A 150 -4.88 -17.22 -5.35
CA GLY A 150 -3.76 -16.57 -6.02
C GLY A 150 -3.32 -17.27 -7.31
N LEU A 151 -2.98 -16.48 -8.32
CA LEU A 151 -2.36 -16.92 -9.56
C LEU A 151 -1.15 -16.04 -9.87
N LEU A 152 -0.03 -16.68 -10.24
CA LEU A 152 1.09 -16.00 -10.88
C LEU A 152 1.04 -16.27 -12.38
N ILE A 153 1.07 -15.22 -13.18
CA ILE A 153 0.87 -15.28 -14.62
C ILE A 153 2.00 -14.51 -15.30
N VAL A 154 2.52 -15.04 -16.39
CA VAL A 154 3.42 -14.34 -17.31
C VAL A 154 2.65 -14.08 -18.60
N LEU A 155 2.61 -12.81 -19.02
CA LEU A 155 1.99 -12.37 -20.27
C LEU A 155 3.04 -11.74 -21.19
N SER A 156 2.86 -11.88 -22.50
CA SER A 156 3.64 -11.12 -23.48
C SER A 156 3.34 -9.63 -23.34
N GLY A 157 4.35 -8.81 -23.08
CA GLY A 157 4.12 -7.37 -22.84
C GLY A 157 3.74 -6.61 -24.11
N ARG A 158 3.98 -7.20 -25.29
CA ARG A 158 3.57 -6.65 -26.57
C ARG A 158 2.08 -6.76 -26.85
N ASN A 159 1.42 -7.82 -26.38
CA ASN A 159 0.05 -8.14 -26.83
C ASN A 159 -0.87 -8.74 -25.74
N GLY A 160 -0.37 -8.95 -24.52
CA GLY A 160 -1.13 -9.48 -23.39
C GLY A 160 -1.43 -10.98 -23.47
N VAL A 161 -0.83 -11.73 -24.40
CA VAL A 161 -1.05 -13.18 -24.53
C VAL A 161 -0.34 -13.91 -23.39
N THR A 162 -1.03 -14.83 -22.74
CA THR A 162 -0.45 -15.66 -21.67
C THR A 162 0.65 -16.57 -22.21
N ILE A 163 1.84 -16.43 -21.63
CA ILE A 163 3.01 -17.28 -21.86
C ILE A 163 2.93 -18.50 -20.93
N GLY A 164 2.67 -18.28 -19.64
CA GLY A 164 2.52 -19.33 -18.63
C GLY A 164 1.87 -18.85 -17.35
N GLN A 165 1.44 -19.77 -16.49
CA GLN A 165 0.85 -19.46 -15.20
C GLN A 165 1.01 -20.61 -14.21
N ILE A 166 0.99 -20.30 -12.91
CA ILE A 166 0.95 -21.27 -11.81
C ILE A 166 -0.07 -20.85 -10.76
N GLU A 167 -0.74 -21.82 -10.15
CA GLU A 167 -1.54 -21.56 -8.94
C GLU A 167 -0.63 -21.35 -7.73
N THR A 168 -0.99 -20.43 -6.85
CA THR A 168 -0.30 -20.31 -5.56
C THR A 168 -0.46 -21.59 -4.76
N PRO A 169 0.57 -22.03 -4.03
CA PRO A 169 0.43 -23.13 -3.08
C PRO A 169 -0.73 -22.88 -2.12
N ARG A 170 -1.49 -23.93 -1.79
CA ARG A 170 -2.69 -23.89 -0.94
C ARG A 170 -3.82 -22.96 -1.41
N ARG A 171 -3.73 -22.40 -2.62
CA ARG A 171 -4.71 -21.44 -3.16
C ARG A 171 -4.91 -20.21 -2.27
N GLU A 172 -3.84 -19.80 -1.57
CA GLU A 172 -3.86 -18.59 -0.76
C GLU A 172 -3.72 -17.33 -1.65
N GLY A 173 -4.41 -16.25 -1.31
CA GLY A 173 -4.43 -15.02 -2.13
C GLY A 173 -3.10 -14.28 -2.13
N LEU A 174 -2.86 -13.50 -3.20
CA LEU A 174 -1.70 -12.63 -3.40
C LEU A 174 -2.13 -11.16 -3.25
N TYR A 175 -1.88 -10.58 -2.08
CA TYR A 175 -2.24 -9.17 -1.80
C TYR A 175 -1.03 -8.23 -1.83
N THR A 176 0.16 -8.77 -2.04
CA THR A 176 1.40 -8.02 -2.17
C THR A 176 1.99 -8.18 -3.57
N VAL A 177 2.71 -7.16 -4.05
CA VAL A 177 3.36 -7.19 -5.36
C VAL A 177 4.57 -8.15 -5.28
N PRO A 178 4.67 -9.16 -6.17
CA PRO A 178 5.86 -10.02 -6.26
C PRO A 178 7.12 -9.21 -6.55
N ARG A 179 8.28 -9.74 -6.13
CA ARG A 179 9.59 -9.14 -6.40
C ARG A 179 10.44 -10.10 -7.23
N ILE A 180 11.25 -9.54 -8.13
CA ILE A 180 12.21 -10.32 -8.91
C ILE A 180 13.59 -10.09 -8.29
N THR A 181 14.25 -11.13 -7.84
CA THR A 181 15.65 -11.07 -7.38
C THR A 181 16.52 -11.95 -8.28
N VAL A 182 17.83 -11.77 -8.20
CA VAL A 182 18.80 -12.53 -8.98
C VAL A 182 19.70 -13.28 -8.01
N THR A 183 19.73 -14.59 -8.10
CA THR A 183 20.62 -15.44 -7.29
C THR A 183 22.06 -15.36 -7.79
N THR A 184 23.01 -15.83 -6.97
CA THR A 184 24.46 -15.84 -7.32
C THR A 184 24.78 -16.55 -8.64
N ASP A 185 23.97 -17.52 -9.03
CA ASP A 185 24.07 -18.26 -10.28
C ASP A 185 23.42 -17.53 -11.48
N SER A 186 23.04 -16.26 -11.31
CA SER A 186 22.35 -15.42 -12.30
C SER A 186 20.96 -15.91 -12.70
N THR A 187 20.30 -16.71 -11.86
CA THR A 187 18.91 -17.12 -12.07
C THR A 187 17.95 -16.04 -11.55
N TYR A 188 16.99 -15.62 -12.40
CA TYR A 188 15.90 -14.75 -11.97
C TYR A 188 14.88 -15.53 -11.14
N MET A 189 14.70 -15.10 -9.89
CA MET A 189 13.79 -15.68 -8.91
C MET A 189 12.66 -14.71 -8.61
N VAL A 190 11.43 -15.18 -8.66
CA VAL A 190 10.25 -14.45 -8.19
C VAL A 190 10.01 -14.81 -6.73
N ILE A 191 10.06 -13.81 -5.87
CA ILE A 191 9.66 -13.86 -4.46
C ILE A 191 8.25 -13.30 -4.35
N PHE A 192 7.35 -14.06 -3.75
CA PHE A 192 5.97 -13.61 -3.55
C PHE A 192 5.46 -14.08 -2.20
N ALA A 193 4.50 -13.34 -1.65
CA ALA A 193 3.92 -13.64 -0.36
C ALA A 193 2.42 -13.89 -0.47
N THR A 194 1.97 -14.87 0.29
CA THR A 194 0.57 -15.21 0.50
C THR A 194 0.14 -14.84 1.92
N GLY A 195 -1.17 -14.90 2.16
CA GLY A 195 -1.80 -14.52 3.42
C GLY A 195 -2.67 -13.29 3.21
N GLN A 196 -3.65 -13.13 4.09
CA GLN A 196 -4.59 -12.02 3.99
C GLN A 196 -4.25 -10.96 5.06
N PRO A 197 -4.56 -9.68 4.87
CA PRO A 197 -4.20 -8.62 5.81
C PRO A 197 -4.81 -8.77 7.22
N ASN A 198 -5.85 -9.58 7.43
CA ASN A 198 -6.43 -9.76 8.78
C ASN A 198 -5.67 -10.82 9.56
N THR A 199 -5.62 -10.60 10.88
CA THR A 199 -5.26 -11.62 11.86
C THR A 199 -6.18 -12.83 11.67
N ASP A 200 -5.61 -14.04 11.71
CA ASP A 200 -6.26 -15.36 11.61
C ASP A 200 -6.23 -16.03 10.23
N SER A 201 -5.61 -15.38 9.23
CA SER A 201 -5.34 -15.98 7.92
C SER A 201 -3.83 -16.07 7.69
N GLY A 202 -3.21 -17.09 8.29
CA GLY A 202 -1.79 -17.39 8.08
C GLY A 202 -1.37 -17.35 6.60
N GLY A 203 -0.07 -17.17 6.37
CA GLY A 203 0.49 -16.97 5.03
C GLY A 203 1.95 -17.36 4.98
N ALA A 204 2.53 -17.31 3.78
CA ALA A 204 3.90 -17.76 3.56
C ALA A 204 4.61 -16.91 2.52
N LEU A 205 5.94 -16.95 2.60
CA LEU A 205 6.84 -16.44 1.58
C LEU A 205 7.28 -17.60 0.70
N TYR A 206 7.22 -17.40 -0.61
CA TYR A 206 7.61 -18.37 -1.61
C TYR A 206 8.67 -17.81 -2.56
N ALA A 207 9.49 -18.71 -3.09
CA ALA A 207 10.45 -18.42 -4.14
C ALA A 207 10.24 -19.39 -5.32
N VAL A 208 10.20 -18.87 -6.53
CA VAL A 208 10.06 -19.67 -7.75
C VAL A 208 10.90 -19.06 -8.89
N PRO A 209 11.63 -19.86 -9.69
CA PRO A 209 12.32 -19.31 -10.87
C PRO A 209 11.32 -18.68 -11.84
N LEU A 210 11.64 -17.49 -12.36
CA LEU A 210 10.76 -16.75 -13.29
C LEU A 210 10.40 -17.61 -14.52
N HIS A 211 11.39 -18.32 -15.08
CA HIS A 211 11.19 -19.22 -16.22
C HIS A 211 10.27 -20.40 -15.89
N SER A 212 10.20 -20.86 -14.64
CA SER A 212 9.28 -21.92 -14.24
C SER A 212 7.82 -21.47 -14.30
N ILE A 213 7.53 -20.19 -14.02
CA ILE A 213 6.18 -19.63 -14.20
C ILE A 213 5.81 -19.62 -15.70
N ALA A 214 6.72 -19.17 -16.56
CA ALA A 214 6.53 -19.17 -18.01
C ALA A 214 6.30 -20.59 -18.57
N LEU A 215 6.95 -21.61 -18.01
CA LEU A 215 6.73 -23.01 -18.37
C LEU A 215 5.53 -23.66 -17.66
N SER A 216 4.85 -22.95 -16.75
CA SER A 216 3.79 -23.48 -15.89
C SER A 216 4.23 -24.71 -15.08
N ASP A 217 5.47 -24.70 -14.56
CA ASP A 217 6.04 -25.76 -13.74
C ASP A 217 5.96 -25.42 -12.24
N GLU A 218 4.86 -25.84 -11.61
CA GLU A 218 4.57 -25.60 -10.19
C GLU A 218 5.55 -26.29 -9.23
N LYS A 219 6.26 -27.33 -9.68
CA LYS A 219 7.13 -28.16 -8.81
C LYS A 219 8.35 -27.44 -8.30
N ARG A 220 8.70 -26.30 -8.90
CA ARG A 220 9.86 -25.48 -8.53
C ARG A 220 9.52 -24.33 -7.59
N CYS A 221 8.27 -24.23 -7.15
CA CYS A 221 7.87 -23.27 -6.12
C CYS A 221 8.28 -23.80 -4.74
N ALA A 222 9.16 -23.08 -4.04
CA ALA A 222 9.65 -23.43 -2.72
C ALA A 222 9.07 -22.50 -1.66
N GLU A 223 8.60 -23.06 -0.55
CA GLU A 223 8.24 -22.30 0.66
C GLU A 223 9.51 -21.92 1.40
N VAL A 224 9.70 -20.61 1.62
CA VAL A 224 10.87 -20.04 2.29
C VAL A 224 10.58 -19.76 3.76
N TRP A 225 9.38 -19.28 4.06
CA TRP A 225 8.99 -18.87 5.40
C TRP A 225 7.47 -18.93 5.56
N ARG A 226 6.97 -19.14 6.77
CA ARG A 226 5.54 -19.19 7.08
C ARG A 226 5.22 -18.56 8.42
N ASP A 227 4.08 -17.89 8.47
CA ASP A 227 3.39 -17.50 9.70
C ASP A 227 1.97 -18.06 9.66
N ASN A 228 1.59 -18.78 10.71
CA ASN A 228 0.29 -19.45 10.77
C ASN A 228 -0.82 -18.54 11.31
N GLU A 229 -0.48 -17.35 11.83
CA GLU A 229 -1.41 -16.46 12.53
C GLU A 229 -1.85 -15.29 11.64
N ALA A 230 -0.92 -14.47 11.17
CA ALA A 230 -1.27 -13.20 10.50
C ALA A 230 -0.96 -13.15 9.00
N GLY A 231 -0.10 -14.03 8.50
CA GLY A 231 0.39 -13.94 7.11
C GLY A 231 1.15 -12.65 6.82
N VAL A 232 1.65 -12.49 5.58
CA VAL A 232 2.46 -11.31 5.24
C VAL A 232 1.56 -10.08 5.10
N SER A 233 1.67 -9.16 6.06
CA SER A 233 0.80 -7.99 6.24
C SER A 233 1.26 -6.75 5.48
N SER A 234 2.52 -6.68 5.06
CA SER A 234 3.03 -5.59 4.20
C SER A 234 3.83 -6.12 3.01
N GLY A 235 4.00 -5.29 1.99
CA GLY A 235 4.76 -5.68 0.78
C GLY A 235 6.21 -6.08 1.08
N ILE A 236 6.80 -6.85 0.17
CA ILE A 236 8.19 -7.31 0.27
C ILE A 236 9.15 -6.16 -0.08
N VAL A 237 10.10 -5.90 0.83
CA VAL A 237 11.20 -4.96 0.63
C VAL A 237 12.51 -5.74 0.50
N LEU A 238 13.38 -5.31 -0.42
CA LEU A 238 14.66 -5.93 -0.70
C LEU A 238 15.79 -4.94 -0.43
N ALA A 239 16.74 -5.33 0.42
CA ALA A 239 17.92 -4.55 0.78
C ALA A 239 19.02 -5.49 1.31
N ASP A 240 20.28 -5.19 1.07
CA ASP A 240 21.40 -5.95 1.68
C ASP A 240 21.49 -5.63 3.18
N MET A 241 21.09 -6.58 4.03
CA MET A 241 20.97 -6.40 5.49
C MET A 241 22.12 -7.05 6.28
N ASN A 242 23.05 -7.72 5.58
CA ASN A 242 24.18 -8.41 6.22
C ASN A 242 25.54 -8.08 5.58
N ASN A 243 25.54 -7.22 4.55
CA ASN A 243 26.69 -6.75 3.78
C ASN A 243 27.37 -7.83 2.92
N ASP A 244 26.69 -8.93 2.57
CA ASP A 244 27.19 -9.97 1.67
C ASP A 244 27.14 -9.58 0.18
N GLY A 245 26.54 -8.43 -0.14
CA GLY A 245 26.41 -7.92 -1.50
C GLY A 245 25.22 -8.47 -2.27
N MET A 246 24.38 -9.29 -1.65
CA MET A 246 23.07 -9.68 -2.18
C MET A 246 21.94 -9.05 -1.38
N GLU A 247 20.79 -8.90 -2.03
CA GLU A 247 19.62 -8.32 -1.40
C GLU A 247 18.93 -9.34 -0.50
N ASP A 248 18.75 -8.99 0.77
CA ASP A 248 17.98 -9.75 1.74
C ASP A 248 16.51 -9.35 1.69
N ILE A 249 15.65 -10.22 2.23
CA ILE A 249 14.20 -10.10 2.18
C ILE A 249 13.68 -9.58 3.51
N ILE A 250 13.00 -8.44 3.45
CA ILE A 250 12.36 -7.77 4.58
C ILE A 250 10.85 -7.94 4.42
N LEU A 251 10.21 -8.52 5.44
CA LEU A 251 8.76 -8.76 5.46
C LEU A 251 8.16 -8.47 6.83
N THR A 252 6.88 -8.12 6.85
CA THR A 252 6.12 -7.96 8.08
C THR A 252 4.93 -8.90 8.12
N SER A 253 4.62 -9.41 9.30
CA SER A 253 3.47 -10.28 9.56
C SER A 253 2.86 -9.95 10.91
N GLY A 254 1.62 -9.44 10.89
CA GLY A 254 1.00 -8.89 12.09
C GLY A 254 1.85 -7.77 12.68
N SER A 255 2.36 -7.96 13.90
CA SER A 255 3.25 -7.02 14.60
C SER A 255 4.75 -7.32 14.42
N ARG A 256 5.09 -8.37 13.67
CA ARG A 256 6.44 -8.92 13.53
C ARG A 256 7.15 -8.36 12.32
N LEU A 257 8.40 -7.95 12.50
CA LEU A 257 9.34 -7.61 11.43
C LEU A 257 10.36 -8.76 11.31
N THR A 258 10.53 -9.28 10.11
CA THR A 258 11.39 -10.44 9.83
C THR A 258 12.33 -10.14 8.67
N ILE A 259 13.62 -10.44 8.87
CA ILE A 259 14.65 -10.33 7.85
C ILE A 259 15.19 -11.72 7.51
N ILE A 260 15.18 -12.06 6.22
CA ILE A 260 15.61 -13.34 5.69
C ILE A 260 16.77 -13.11 4.72
N ASN A 261 17.83 -13.88 4.86
CA ASN A 261 18.98 -13.81 3.99
C ASN A 261 18.61 -14.19 2.54
N GLY A 262 18.95 -13.35 1.57
CA GLY A 262 18.61 -13.55 0.15
C GLY A 262 19.41 -14.65 -0.54
N SER A 263 20.62 -14.96 -0.04
CA SER A 263 21.50 -15.99 -0.60
C SER A 263 21.00 -17.41 -0.37
N ASN A 264 20.43 -17.66 0.80
CA ASN A 264 20.20 -19.00 1.31
C ASN A 264 18.87 -19.16 2.05
N PHE A 265 18.07 -18.10 2.11
CA PHE A 265 16.75 -18.08 2.75
C PHE A 265 16.74 -18.39 4.25
N SER A 266 17.89 -18.27 4.93
CA SER A 266 17.96 -18.41 6.39
C SER A 266 17.47 -17.15 7.10
N LEU A 267 16.86 -17.31 8.27
CA LEU A 267 16.45 -16.19 9.11
C LEU A 267 17.69 -15.44 9.65
N LEU A 268 17.80 -14.14 9.38
CA LEU A 268 18.84 -13.29 9.97
C LEU A 268 18.43 -12.87 11.38
N TRP A 269 17.30 -12.19 11.50
CA TRP A 269 16.67 -11.85 12.76
C TRP A 269 15.19 -11.55 12.57
N ASN A 270 14.44 -11.62 13.66
CA ASN A 270 13.08 -11.11 13.73
C ASN A 270 12.84 -10.44 15.08
N ILE A 271 11.90 -9.50 15.08
CA ILE A 271 11.45 -8.82 16.28
C ILE A 271 9.94 -8.71 16.25
N SER A 272 9.32 -8.73 17.41
CA SER A 272 7.93 -8.32 17.58
C SER A 272 7.96 -6.95 18.25
N SER A 273 7.09 -6.04 17.82
CA SER A 273 7.01 -4.65 18.33
C SER A 273 6.53 -4.51 19.79
N ASN A 274 6.65 -5.56 20.60
CA ASN A 274 6.27 -5.63 22.02
C ASN A 274 7.43 -5.23 22.96
N ARG A 275 8.20 -4.20 22.60
CA ARG A 275 9.27 -3.68 23.46
C ARG A 275 8.82 -2.40 24.16
N GLU A 276 7.90 -2.56 25.11
CA GLU A 276 7.81 -1.80 26.36
C GLU A 276 6.72 -2.39 27.27
N ALA A 277 6.82 -2.14 28.57
CA ALA A 277 6.03 -2.75 29.64
C ALA A 277 4.56 -2.29 29.72
N ASP A 278 4.05 -1.58 28.71
CA ASP A 278 2.75 -0.89 28.70
C ASP A 278 1.76 -1.38 27.61
N ASP A 279 2.08 -2.45 26.85
CA ASP A 279 1.31 -2.86 25.67
C ASP A 279 0.37 -4.06 25.91
N GLU A 280 -0.77 -3.83 26.56
CA GLU A 280 -1.88 -4.82 26.55
C GLU A 280 -2.63 -4.86 25.19
N LEU A 281 -2.42 -3.88 24.32
CA LEU A 281 -3.20 -3.72 23.07
C LEU A 281 -2.51 -4.37 21.85
N PRO A 282 -3.27 -5.00 20.93
CA PRO A 282 -2.72 -5.56 19.72
C PRO A 282 -2.11 -4.49 18.80
N LYS A 283 -1.10 -4.89 18.02
CA LYS A 283 -0.39 -4.05 17.06
C LYS A 283 -0.33 -4.71 15.69
N GLN A 284 -0.29 -3.90 14.63
CA GLN A 284 -0.15 -4.40 13.27
C GLN A 284 0.71 -3.48 12.39
N ILE A 285 1.52 -4.08 11.51
CA ILE A 285 2.34 -3.36 10.53
C ILE A 285 1.76 -3.59 9.14
N LEU A 286 0.91 -2.67 8.70
CA LEU A 286 0.27 -2.68 7.37
C LEU A 286 1.03 -1.84 6.34
N ILE A 287 1.89 -0.94 6.81
CA ILE A 287 2.73 -0.08 5.98
C ILE A 287 4.10 -0.74 5.84
N GLY A 288 4.56 -0.93 4.61
CA GLY A 288 5.86 -1.54 4.33
C GLY A 288 7.01 -0.73 4.96
N PRO A 289 8.02 -1.39 5.55
CA PRO A 289 9.20 -0.72 6.10
C PRO A 289 9.89 0.18 5.08
N THR A 290 10.41 1.33 5.53
CA THR A 290 11.23 2.20 4.68
C THR A 290 12.71 2.06 5.06
N PRO A 291 13.58 1.53 4.18
CA PRO A 291 15.02 1.39 4.43
C PRO A 291 15.78 2.70 4.19
N ALA A 292 16.75 3.03 5.07
CA ALA A 292 17.71 4.12 4.89
C ALA A 292 18.97 3.88 5.74
N TYR A 293 20.11 4.48 5.38
CA TYR A 293 21.27 4.51 6.28
C TYR A 293 21.09 5.64 7.30
N PHE A 294 20.39 5.35 8.40
CA PHE A 294 19.96 6.34 9.38
C PHE A 294 21.03 6.58 10.45
N ASP A 295 21.76 5.55 10.85
CA ASP A 295 22.87 5.65 11.80
C ASP A 295 24.26 5.50 11.16
N ASP A 296 25.30 5.52 12.00
CA ASP A 296 26.70 5.56 11.55
C ASP A 296 27.25 4.19 11.10
N ASP A 297 26.39 3.26 10.66
CA ASP A 297 26.77 1.96 10.14
C ASP A 297 26.50 1.74 8.64
N SER A 298 26.84 0.55 8.15
CA SER A 298 26.77 0.18 6.74
C SER A 298 25.60 -0.75 6.39
N ILE A 299 24.68 -0.94 7.32
CA ILE A 299 23.48 -1.77 7.19
C ILE A 299 22.27 -0.82 7.20
N PRO A 300 21.33 -0.93 6.25
CA PRO A 300 20.16 -0.05 6.26
C PRO A 300 19.28 -0.26 7.49
N ASP A 301 18.84 0.82 8.11
CA ASP A 301 17.84 0.87 9.17
C ASP A 301 16.44 0.99 8.58
N LEU A 302 15.42 0.65 9.37
CA LEU A 302 14.04 0.50 8.90
C LEU A 302 13.09 1.41 9.68
N LEU A 303 12.47 2.37 9.00
CA LEU A 303 11.34 3.10 9.54
C LEU A 303 10.10 2.21 9.53
N ILE A 304 9.49 2.01 10.71
CA ILE A 304 8.34 1.15 10.94
C ILE A 304 7.18 1.98 11.49
N ASN A 305 5.97 1.70 11.02
CA ASN A 305 4.73 2.25 11.58
C ASN A 305 3.86 1.10 12.10
N ASN A 306 3.65 1.08 13.42
CA ASN A 306 2.70 0.17 14.05
C ASN A 306 1.36 0.87 14.20
N LEU A 307 0.29 0.24 13.76
CA LEU A 307 -1.08 0.63 14.06
C LEU A 307 -1.50 -0.11 15.33
N VAL A 308 -1.99 0.62 16.33
CA VAL A 308 -2.33 0.06 17.65
C VAL A 308 -3.84 0.05 17.83
N GLY A 309 -4.40 -1.13 18.06
CA GLY A 309 -5.84 -1.37 18.13
C GLY A 309 -6.17 -2.84 17.88
N PRO A 310 -7.44 -3.24 17.99
CA PRO A 310 -7.86 -4.64 17.90
C PRO A 310 -7.47 -5.29 16.57
N SER A 311 -7.88 -4.71 15.44
CA SER A 311 -7.61 -5.18 14.09
C SER A 311 -8.15 -4.18 13.07
N PHE A 312 -7.82 -4.36 11.80
CA PHE A 312 -8.39 -3.58 10.71
C PHE A 312 -9.94 -3.66 10.74
N PRO A 313 -10.67 -2.53 10.57
CA PRO A 313 -10.22 -1.17 10.27
C PRO A 313 -10.07 -0.26 11.51
N LEU A 314 -10.10 -0.82 12.72
CA LEU A 314 -10.17 -0.06 13.97
C LEU A 314 -8.80 0.03 14.65
N TYR A 315 -8.15 1.18 14.49
CA TYR A 315 -6.94 1.54 15.21
C TYR A 315 -7.13 2.83 16.00
N PHE A 316 -6.57 2.86 17.22
CA PHE A 316 -6.70 3.97 18.14
C PHE A 316 -5.69 5.08 17.85
N PHE A 317 -4.45 4.67 17.57
CA PHE A 317 -3.32 5.53 17.27
C PHE A 317 -2.27 4.75 16.48
N SER A 318 -1.22 5.44 16.04
CA SER A 318 -0.07 4.83 15.39
C SER A 318 1.22 5.18 16.13
N GLN A 319 2.22 4.29 16.04
CA GLN A 319 3.56 4.47 16.60
C GLN A 319 4.60 4.30 15.49
N THR A 320 5.26 5.39 15.12
CA THR A 320 6.36 5.37 14.15
C THR A 320 7.71 5.39 14.85
N TRP A 321 8.60 4.48 14.49
CA TRP A 321 9.93 4.33 15.10
C TRP A 321 10.94 3.79 14.08
N VAL A 322 12.23 3.82 14.42
CA VAL A 322 13.32 3.35 13.55
C VAL A 322 13.96 2.11 14.18
N ALA A 323 13.92 0.99 13.46
CA ALA A 323 14.57 -0.26 13.83
C ALA A 323 15.98 -0.32 13.22
N GLY A 324 16.99 -0.51 14.05
CA GLY A 324 18.38 -0.66 13.63
C GLY A 324 18.58 -1.90 12.76
N GLY A 325 19.28 -1.77 11.63
CA GLY A 325 19.40 -2.84 10.63
C GLY A 325 20.09 -4.11 11.14
N LYS A 326 21.01 -3.98 12.10
CA LYS A 326 21.80 -5.10 12.65
C LYS A 326 20.99 -6.10 13.47
N ASN A 327 20.04 -5.61 14.26
CA ASN A 327 19.40 -6.40 15.32
C ASN A 327 17.95 -6.00 15.63
N GLY A 328 17.43 -4.96 14.97
CA GLY A 328 16.09 -4.44 15.19
C GLY A 328 15.91 -3.62 16.47
N GLU A 329 17.00 -3.20 17.14
CA GLU A 329 16.90 -2.31 18.30
C GLU A 329 16.38 -0.92 17.90
N SER A 330 15.60 -0.29 18.77
CA SER A 330 15.08 1.06 18.48
C SER A 330 16.22 2.08 18.48
N LEU A 331 16.30 2.88 17.42
CA LEU A 331 17.22 4.01 17.30
C LEU A 331 16.60 5.34 17.78
N LEU A 332 15.30 5.34 18.09
CA LEU A 332 14.63 6.48 18.72
C LEU A 332 14.42 6.21 20.21
N ASP A 333 14.60 7.25 21.03
CA ASP A 333 14.30 7.21 22.46
C ASP A 333 12.82 6.90 22.72
N GLU A 334 11.92 7.47 21.90
CA GLU A 334 10.48 7.34 22.02
C GLU A 334 9.84 7.26 20.62
N PRO A 335 8.79 6.45 20.42
CA PRO A 335 8.07 6.41 19.16
C PRO A 335 7.29 7.70 18.91
N ILE A 336 7.21 8.10 17.65
CA ILE A 336 6.38 9.23 17.22
C ILE A 336 4.92 8.75 17.14
N VAL A 337 4.05 9.39 17.92
CA VAL A 337 2.63 9.00 17.98
C VAL A 337 1.80 9.82 16.99
N GLY A 338 1.07 9.11 16.12
CA GLY A 338 0.08 9.65 15.20
C GLY A 338 -1.34 9.20 15.52
N ALA A 339 -2.32 9.70 14.77
CA ALA A 339 -3.63 9.07 14.70
C ALA A 339 -3.53 7.71 13.96
N GLY A 340 -4.52 6.83 14.19
CA GLY A 340 -4.50 5.44 13.74
C GLY A 340 -4.85 5.22 12.26
N ASP A 341 -4.63 6.20 11.39
CA ASP A 341 -4.93 6.09 9.97
C ASP A 341 -3.80 5.39 9.21
N ILE A 342 -4.18 4.57 8.24
CA ILE A 342 -3.23 3.98 7.29
C ILE A 342 -2.83 5.06 6.27
N THR A 343 -1.53 5.22 6.06
CA THR A 343 -0.96 6.19 5.11
C THR A 343 -0.08 5.49 4.07
N SER A 344 0.42 6.23 3.08
CA SER A 344 1.40 5.67 2.15
C SER A 344 2.70 5.30 2.87
N PRO A 345 3.45 4.29 2.40
CA PRO A 345 4.82 4.09 2.84
C PRO A 345 5.67 5.35 2.65
N GLY A 346 6.67 5.49 3.52
CA GLY A 346 7.68 6.54 3.38
C GLY A 346 8.60 6.31 2.20
N ILE A 347 9.46 7.30 1.95
CA ILE A 347 10.58 7.19 1.01
C ILE A 347 11.85 7.70 1.67
N THR A 348 12.99 7.38 1.07
CA THR A 348 14.31 7.79 1.55
C THR A 348 14.93 8.80 0.61
N VAL A 349 15.52 9.85 1.17
CA VAL A 349 16.46 10.72 0.48
C VAL A 349 17.86 10.41 1.00
N SER A 350 18.70 9.91 0.10
CA SER A 350 20.10 9.65 0.34
C SER A 350 20.92 10.94 0.38
N PHE A 351 21.77 11.08 1.39
CA PHE A 351 22.67 12.23 1.56
C PHE A 351 24.15 11.81 1.55
N THR A 352 25.02 12.78 1.25
CA THR A 352 26.48 12.60 1.42
C THR A 352 26.84 12.41 2.89
N GLY A 353 27.81 11.54 3.15
CA GLY A 353 28.27 11.20 4.49
C GLY A 353 27.52 9.99 5.07
N VAL A 354 28.14 9.37 6.06
CA VAL A 354 27.60 8.16 6.73
C VAL A 354 26.45 8.57 7.64
N GLY A 355 25.39 7.74 7.68
CA GLY A 355 24.21 7.95 8.53
C GLY A 355 23.38 9.20 8.26
N ASN A 356 23.57 9.88 7.12
CA ASN A 356 22.90 11.16 6.87
C ASN A 356 21.55 11.02 6.15
N ASP A 357 21.09 9.80 5.89
CA ASP A 357 19.88 9.61 5.12
C ASP A 357 18.66 10.10 5.86
N MET A 358 17.70 10.58 5.08
CA MET A 358 16.51 11.21 5.59
C MET A 358 15.29 10.42 5.15
N TYR A 359 14.53 9.94 6.13
CA TYR A 359 13.20 9.42 5.91
C TYR A 359 12.23 10.56 5.62
N LEU A 360 11.40 10.38 4.60
CA LEU A 360 10.22 11.18 4.35
C LEU A 360 8.98 10.33 4.57
N PHE A 361 8.11 10.70 5.51
CA PHE A 361 7.02 9.84 5.94
C PHE A 361 5.80 10.62 6.41
N TRP A 362 4.65 9.94 6.39
CA TRP A 362 3.36 10.52 6.72
C TRP A 362 2.95 10.20 8.15
N ILE A 363 2.33 11.18 8.81
CA ILE A 363 1.66 11.03 10.09
C ILE A 363 0.31 11.75 10.02
N THR A 364 -0.75 11.15 10.56
CA THR A 364 -2.00 11.86 10.82
C THR A 364 -2.02 12.39 12.26
N SER A 365 -2.66 13.54 12.46
CA SER A 365 -2.74 14.20 13.77
C SER A 365 -4.12 14.77 14.02
N CYS A 366 -4.66 14.51 15.20
CA CYS A 366 -5.85 15.22 15.69
C CYS A 366 -5.51 16.51 16.43
N ASN A 367 -4.24 16.96 16.40
CA ASN A 367 -3.74 18.12 17.16
C ASN A 367 -4.17 18.08 18.63
N ASN A 368 -3.97 16.93 19.29
CA ASN A 368 -4.41 16.68 20.67
C ASN A 368 -3.25 16.12 21.52
N HIS A 369 -3.45 16.05 22.84
CA HIS A 369 -2.48 15.40 23.72
C HIS A 369 -2.37 13.91 23.38
N VAL A 370 -1.14 13.37 23.35
CA VAL A 370 -0.82 11.99 23.01
C VAL A 370 -1.61 10.99 23.85
N GLU A 371 -1.73 11.23 25.16
CA GLU A 371 -2.50 10.36 26.07
C GLU A 371 -3.98 10.24 25.69
N LEU A 372 -4.57 11.27 25.08
CA LEU A 372 -5.96 11.20 24.60
C LEU A 372 -6.08 10.42 23.29
N LEU A 373 -5.02 10.34 22.48
CA LEU A 373 -5.04 9.51 21.27
C LEU A 373 -5.02 8.02 21.62
N LYS A 374 -4.31 7.66 22.71
CA LYS A 374 -4.16 6.29 23.20
C LYS A 374 -5.44 5.68 23.78
N THR A 375 -6.48 6.47 24.05
CA THR A 375 -7.73 5.96 24.64
C THR A 375 -8.47 5.01 23.69
N PRO A 376 -8.80 3.78 24.12
CA PRO A 376 -9.60 2.86 23.31
C PRO A 376 -11.00 3.40 23.01
N PHE A 377 -11.55 3.06 21.85
CA PHE A 377 -12.95 3.36 21.49
C PHE A 377 -13.54 2.22 20.66
N ILE A 378 -14.87 2.18 20.57
CA ILE A 378 -15.59 1.13 19.83
C ILE A 378 -16.45 1.78 18.76
N LEU A 379 -16.38 1.26 17.53
CA LEU A 379 -17.29 1.63 16.45
C LEU A 379 -18.56 0.76 16.49
N ALA A 380 -19.70 1.36 16.16
CA ALA A 380 -20.98 0.65 16.05
C ALA A 380 -20.90 -0.44 14.96
N GLN A 381 -21.37 -1.65 15.29
CA GLN A 381 -21.29 -2.83 14.44
C GLN A 381 -22.05 -2.63 13.13
N GLY A 382 -23.20 -1.94 13.17
CA GLY A 382 -24.02 -1.65 11.98
C GLY A 382 -23.38 -0.70 10.97
N SER A 383 -22.17 -0.18 11.22
CA SER A 383 -21.41 0.59 10.23
C SER A 383 -20.69 -0.37 9.27
N THR A 384 -20.85 -0.17 7.97
CA THR A 384 -20.16 -0.92 6.92
C THR A 384 -18.64 -0.72 6.96
N MET A 385 -17.88 -1.64 6.37
CA MET A 385 -16.40 -1.52 6.28
C MET A 385 -15.99 -0.17 5.66
N HIS A 386 -16.61 0.20 4.54
CA HIS A 386 -16.40 1.49 3.88
C HIS A 386 -16.67 2.67 4.81
N GLU A 387 -17.75 2.62 5.60
CA GLU A 387 -18.02 3.70 6.56
C GLU A 387 -16.95 3.78 7.64
N ARG A 388 -16.48 2.64 8.15
CA ARG A 388 -15.45 2.59 9.20
C ARG A 388 -14.11 3.14 8.72
N THR A 389 -13.67 2.80 7.51
CA THR A 389 -12.37 3.25 6.94
C THR A 389 -12.38 4.70 6.49
N HIS A 390 -13.53 5.22 6.04
CA HIS A 390 -13.64 6.59 5.51
C HIS A 390 -14.15 7.60 6.56
N THR A 391 -14.16 7.26 7.84
CA THR A 391 -14.66 8.16 8.90
C THR A 391 -13.54 9.04 9.46
N ASP A 392 -13.85 10.33 9.74
CA ASP A 392 -12.95 11.21 10.48
C ASP A 392 -13.00 10.88 11.99
N LEU A 393 -12.09 10.01 12.43
CA LEU A 393 -11.96 9.61 13.83
C LEU A 393 -11.57 10.79 14.75
N CYS A 394 -10.81 11.76 14.26
CA CYS A 394 -10.47 12.95 15.04
C CYS A 394 -11.72 13.79 15.33
N ARG A 395 -12.60 13.93 14.33
CA ARG A 395 -13.86 14.66 14.48
C ARG A 395 -14.78 13.94 15.46
N LEU A 396 -14.93 12.63 15.31
CA LEU A 396 -15.80 11.83 16.18
C LEU A 396 -15.32 11.79 17.64
N ARG A 397 -14.01 11.65 17.87
CA ARG A 397 -13.45 11.52 19.23
C ARG A 397 -13.21 12.87 19.90
N PHE A 398 -12.73 13.87 19.16
CA PHE A 398 -12.16 15.07 19.75
C PHE A 398 -12.79 16.39 19.26
N ASN A 399 -13.75 16.35 18.33
CA ASN A 399 -14.30 17.52 17.64
C ASN A 399 -13.19 18.39 17.02
N LYS A 400 -12.19 17.74 16.44
CA LYS A 400 -11.08 18.35 15.71
C LYS A 400 -10.97 17.68 14.36
N THR A 401 -10.61 18.41 13.31
CA THR A 401 -10.38 17.81 11.99
C THR A 401 -9.08 17.02 12.01
N LEU A 402 -9.07 15.90 11.30
CA LEU A 402 -7.85 15.16 11.01
C LEU A 402 -6.91 16.00 10.12
N GLU A 403 -5.66 16.15 10.55
CA GLU A 403 -4.60 16.78 9.77
C GLU A 403 -3.63 15.70 9.26
N THR A 404 -3.21 15.78 8.00
CA THR A 404 -2.17 14.91 7.42
C THR A 404 -0.88 15.69 7.29
N HIS A 405 0.20 15.17 7.86
CA HIS A 405 1.52 15.81 7.88
C HIS A 405 2.55 14.95 7.15
N PHE A 406 3.47 15.59 6.43
CA PHE A 406 4.62 14.94 5.80
C PHE A 406 5.90 15.44 6.47
N TYR A 407 6.64 14.54 7.11
CA TYR A 407 7.83 14.86 7.90
C TYR A 407 9.11 14.35 7.24
N ALA A 408 10.20 15.05 7.51
CA ALA A 408 11.57 14.66 7.17
C ALA A 408 12.35 14.36 8.46
N LEU A 409 12.91 13.16 8.60
CA LEU A 409 13.66 12.74 9.79
C LEU A 409 14.99 12.11 9.41
N ASN A 410 16.07 12.57 10.04
CA ASN A 410 17.38 11.91 10.07
C ASN A 410 17.89 11.89 11.53
N GLN A 411 19.00 11.21 11.80
CA GLN A 411 19.55 11.09 13.16
C GLN A 411 19.92 12.45 13.81
N HIS A 412 20.11 13.51 13.01
CA HIS A 412 20.51 14.84 13.50
C HIS A 412 19.32 15.77 13.80
N ILE A 413 18.09 15.34 13.48
CA ILE A 413 16.86 16.10 13.69
C ILE A 413 16.04 15.41 14.78
N LYS A 414 15.63 16.16 15.80
CA LYS A 414 14.77 15.63 16.86
C LYS A 414 13.41 15.17 16.29
N PRO A 415 12.90 14.00 16.69
CA PRO A 415 11.53 13.58 16.38
C PRO A 415 10.48 14.65 16.75
N PRO A 416 9.42 14.83 15.95
CA PRO A 416 9.00 14.03 14.80
C PRO A 416 9.74 14.33 13.49
N GLY A 417 10.67 15.30 13.48
CA GLY A 417 11.36 15.73 12.27
C GLY A 417 10.97 17.14 11.80
N LEU A 418 11.40 17.48 10.59
CA LEU A 418 11.06 18.72 9.89
C LEU A 418 9.73 18.56 9.14
N LEU A 419 8.76 19.43 9.42
CA LEU A 419 7.47 19.44 8.70
C LEU A 419 7.64 19.99 7.28
N ILE A 420 7.41 19.16 6.26
CA ILE A 420 7.44 19.53 4.84
C ILE A 420 6.07 19.98 4.36
N TYR A 421 5.02 19.27 4.76
CA TYR A 421 3.64 19.53 4.33
C TYR A 421 2.65 19.31 5.47
N SER A 422 1.59 20.11 5.48
CA SER A 422 0.43 19.95 6.36
C SER A 422 -0.85 20.30 5.59
N SER A 423 -1.83 19.40 5.60
CA SER A 423 -3.12 19.58 4.92
C SER A 423 -3.85 20.84 5.37
N LYS A 424 -3.73 21.21 6.64
CA LYS A 424 -4.30 22.45 7.18
C LYS A 424 -3.71 23.71 6.56
N THR A 425 -2.39 23.75 6.38
CA THR A 425 -1.71 24.93 5.79
C THR A 425 -1.97 25.07 4.30
N HIS A 426 -2.35 23.98 3.62
CA HIS A 426 -2.60 23.94 2.19
C HIS A 426 -4.09 23.88 1.82
N TRP A 427 -4.98 23.86 2.83
CA TRP A 427 -6.43 23.78 2.67
C TRP A 427 -6.98 24.72 1.58
N ASP A 428 -6.67 26.02 1.67
CA ASP A 428 -7.17 27.03 0.75
C ASP A 428 -6.76 26.75 -0.70
N ARG A 429 -5.56 26.18 -0.92
CA ARG A 429 -5.06 25.86 -2.27
C ARG A 429 -5.75 24.63 -2.84
N GLU A 430 -6.00 23.63 -2.01
CA GLU A 430 -6.58 22.34 -2.42
C GLU A 430 -8.11 22.36 -2.55
N HIS A 431 -8.75 23.42 -2.01
CA HIS A 431 -10.19 23.65 -2.13
C HIS A 431 -10.54 24.86 -3.01
N ASN A 432 -9.54 25.54 -3.57
CA ASN A 432 -9.78 26.61 -4.53
C ASN A 432 -10.11 26.03 -5.92
N ASN A 433 -11.37 25.60 -6.08
CA ASN A 433 -11.94 25.10 -7.33
C ASN A 433 -12.14 26.23 -8.35
N SER A 434 -11.05 26.82 -8.85
CA SER A 434 -11.09 27.82 -9.93
C SER A 434 -11.27 27.15 -11.30
N ALA A 435 -12.53 27.00 -11.74
CA ALA A 435 -13.06 26.81 -13.11
C ALA A 435 -12.54 25.64 -13.99
N PRO A 436 -13.42 25.02 -14.81
CA PRO A 436 -13.10 23.82 -15.60
C PRO A 436 -12.01 24.13 -16.64
N ILE A 437 -11.05 23.23 -16.78
CA ILE A 437 -9.99 23.28 -17.79
C ILE A 437 -10.65 23.32 -19.16
N ALA A 438 -10.63 24.50 -19.80
CA ALA A 438 -11.14 24.67 -21.15
C ALA A 438 -10.16 24.05 -22.17
N ASN A 439 -10.68 23.13 -22.97
CA ASN A 439 -10.12 22.63 -24.23
C ASN A 439 -8.86 21.76 -24.14
N ILE A 440 -9.04 20.52 -23.67
CA ILE A 440 -8.21 19.42 -24.17
C ILE A 440 -8.57 19.25 -25.65
N LYS A 441 -7.63 19.53 -26.56
CA LYS A 441 -7.75 19.10 -27.96
C LYS A 441 -7.57 17.59 -27.99
N LEU A 442 -8.65 16.85 -27.75
CA LEU A 442 -8.73 15.43 -28.09
C LEU A 442 -8.63 15.33 -29.61
N GLU A 443 -7.50 14.85 -30.12
CA GLU A 443 -7.47 14.33 -31.50
C GLU A 443 -8.52 13.22 -31.63
N GLU A 444 -9.17 13.17 -32.79
CA GLU A 444 -10.34 12.33 -33.03
C GLU A 444 -10.05 10.86 -32.67
N LYS A 445 -10.63 10.41 -31.53
CA LYS A 445 -10.63 9.01 -31.11
C LYS A 445 -11.18 8.16 -32.27
N VAL A 446 -10.31 7.34 -32.87
CA VAL A 446 -10.74 6.35 -33.87
C VAL A 446 -11.68 5.37 -33.19
N ASN A 447 -12.95 5.41 -33.59
CA ASN A 447 -14.01 4.55 -33.11
C ASN A 447 -13.67 3.08 -33.46
N ARG A 448 -12.99 2.34 -32.57
CA ARG A 448 -12.63 0.93 -32.79
C ARG A 448 -13.50 0.01 -31.95
N LYS A 449 -14.32 -0.78 -32.65
CA LYS A 449 -15.07 -1.90 -32.08
C LYS A 449 -14.10 -2.93 -31.52
N TRP A 450 -14.40 -3.39 -30.31
CA TRP A 450 -13.82 -4.55 -29.63
C TRP A 450 -13.51 -5.69 -30.62
N SER A 451 -12.23 -6.03 -30.80
CA SER A 451 -11.81 -7.11 -31.68
C SER A 451 -12.06 -8.46 -31.02
N LYS A 452 -13.10 -9.18 -31.47
CA LYS A 452 -13.34 -10.57 -31.09
C LYS A 452 -12.53 -11.51 -31.98
N THR A 453 -11.26 -11.73 -31.69
CA THR A 453 -10.56 -12.89 -32.26
C THR A 453 -9.32 -13.24 -31.44
N ASN A 454 -9.43 -14.27 -30.60
CA ASN A 454 -8.31 -15.17 -30.33
C ASN A 454 -8.88 -16.59 -30.25
N LYS A 455 -8.85 -17.30 -31.40
CA LYS A 455 -9.02 -18.75 -31.43
C LYS A 455 -7.65 -19.36 -31.17
N PHE A 456 -7.56 -20.09 -30.06
CA PHE A 456 -6.44 -20.93 -29.67
C PHE A 456 -5.86 -21.73 -30.84
N ASN A 457 -4.56 -21.56 -31.09
CA ASN A 457 -3.77 -22.51 -31.87
C ASN A 457 -2.68 -23.07 -30.98
N LYS A 458 -2.88 -24.31 -30.51
CA LYS A 458 -1.85 -25.10 -29.81
C LYS A 458 -0.80 -25.52 -30.83
N ASN A 459 0.27 -24.75 -30.99
CA ASN A 459 1.48 -25.23 -31.63
C ASN A 459 2.58 -25.38 -30.59
N LYS A 460 3.03 -26.63 -30.41
CA LYS A 460 4.18 -27.01 -29.58
C LYS A 460 5.42 -26.24 -30.03
N ILE A 461 5.98 -25.43 -29.15
CA ILE A 461 7.32 -24.84 -29.32
C ILE A 461 8.34 -25.96 -29.05
N LYS A 462 9.29 -26.12 -29.98
CA LYS A 462 10.40 -27.07 -29.89
C LYS A 462 11.48 -26.51 -28.97
N SER A 463 12.07 -27.38 -28.17
CA SER A 463 13.28 -27.12 -27.39
C SER A 463 14.42 -26.67 -28.31
N HIS A 464 15.01 -25.51 -28.02
CA HIS A 464 16.35 -25.19 -28.51
C HIS A 464 17.19 -24.67 -27.35
N GLU A 465 18.23 -25.45 -27.06
CA GLU A 465 19.39 -25.11 -26.25
C GLU A 465 20.17 -23.94 -26.90
N ASP A 466 20.92 -23.23 -26.06
CA ASP A 466 21.85 -22.12 -26.35
C ASP A 466 21.27 -20.70 -26.47
N VAL A 467 21.03 -20.07 -25.30
CA VAL A 467 21.02 -18.61 -25.13
C VAL A 467 21.87 -18.26 -23.89
N THR A 468 23.20 -18.27 -24.03
CA THR A 468 24.15 -17.93 -22.94
C THR A 468 25.14 -16.82 -23.30
N SER A 469 24.85 -15.98 -24.30
CA SER A 469 25.88 -15.05 -24.80
C SER A 469 25.40 -13.63 -25.10
N TYR A 470 24.63 -12.97 -24.23
CA TYR A 470 24.42 -11.51 -24.33
C TYR A 470 24.21 -10.81 -22.98
N PHE A 471 25.05 -11.06 -21.97
CA PHE A 471 25.10 -10.20 -20.77
C PHE A 471 26.55 -10.06 -20.29
N GLY A 472 27.09 -8.85 -20.30
CA GLY A 472 28.44 -8.54 -19.84
C GLY A 472 28.42 -7.82 -18.50
N TYR A 473 28.86 -8.51 -17.44
CA TYR A 473 29.33 -7.94 -16.17
C TYR A 473 30.75 -8.48 -15.87
N PRO A 474 31.60 -7.74 -15.14
CA PRO A 474 32.97 -8.17 -14.86
C PRO A 474 33.00 -9.38 -13.92
N GLN A 475 33.61 -10.48 -14.37
CA GLN A 475 33.83 -11.67 -13.55
C GLN A 475 35.01 -11.47 -12.59
N GLU A 476 34.80 -11.67 -11.28
CA GLU A 476 35.87 -12.09 -10.39
C GLU A 476 35.80 -13.61 -10.21
N ARG A 477 36.94 -14.28 -10.41
CA ARG A 477 37.09 -15.73 -10.31
C ARG A 477 36.99 -16.18 -8.85
N VAL A 478 36.00 -17.04 -8.56
CA VAL A 478 36.02 -17.91 -7.39
C VAL A 478 35.85 -19.36 -7.85
N GLU A 479 36.67 -20.24 -7.28
CA GLU A 479 36.90 -21.62 -7.70
C GLU A 479 35.71 -22.56 -7.44
N ASP A 480 35.65 -23.57 -8.30
CA ASP A 480 34.59 -24.56 -8.55
C ASP A 480 34.19 -25.41 -7.33
N GLY A 481 32.88 -25.61 -7.13
CA GLY A 481 32.33 -26.29 -5.95
C GLY A 481 30.85 -26.69 -6.02
N SER A 482 30.49 -27.56 -6.96
CA SER A 482 29.40 -28.56 -6.87
C SER A 482 28.03 -28.15 -6.26
N LEU A 483 27.06 -27.88 -7.15
CA LEU A 483 25.62 -27.99 -6.88
C LEU A 483 25.23 -29.43 -6.49
N ASN A 484 24.86 -29.63 -5.23
CA ASN A 484 23.87 -30.60 -4.76
C ASN A 484 23.87 -30.57 -3.22
N ASN A 485 22.98 -29.80 -2.60
CA ASN A 485 22.45 -30.06 -1.26
C ASN A 485 21.41 -28.99 -0.87
N PHE A 486 20.18 -29.13 -1.37
CA PHE A 486 19.02 -28.56 -0.67
C PHE A 486 18.47 -29.63 0.28
N ALA A 487 18.54 -29.35 1.58
CA ALA A 487 18.02 -30.22 2.61
C ALA A 487 16.49 -30.30 2.48
N ARG A 488 15.98 -31.51 2.20
CA ARG A 488 14.55 -31.83 2.22
C ARG A 488 14.05 -31.78 3.66
N TYR A 489 13.14 -30.85 3.95
CA TYR A 489 12.37 -30.88 5.19
C TYR A 489 11.31 -31.99 5.10
N GLN A 490 11.41 -33.02 5.95
CA GLN A 490 10.42 -34.09 6.06
C GLN A 490 9.37 -33.72 7.10
N GLY A 491 8.21 -33.25 6.65
CA GLY A 491 6.99 -33.13 7.46
C GLY A 491 6.05 -34.31 7.17
N SER A 492 5.68 -35.06 8.20
CA SER A 492 4.90 -36.30 8.14
C SER A 492 3.51 -36.13 7.54
N LEU A 493 3.18 -37.01 6.59
CA LEU A 493 1.85 -37.25 6.03
C LEU A 493 0.90 -37.86 7.06
N ASN A 494 -0.35 -37.38 7.08
CA ASN A 494 -1.55 -38.18 7.33
C ASN A 494 -2.77 -37.46 6.73
N GLU A 495 -3.22 -37.93 5.57
CA GLU A 495 -4.51 -37.58 4.95
C GLU A 495 -5.60 -38.54 5.41
N GLN A 496 -6.87 -38.08 5.44
CA GLN A 496 -8.12 -38.81 5.06
C GLN A 496 -9.36 -37.88 5.28
N PRO A 497 -10.53 -38.11 4.62
CA PRO A 497 -11.11 -37.11 3.67
C PRO A 497 -12.58 -36.63 3.90
N GLU A 498 -12.89 -35.49 3.26
CA GLU A 498 -14.15 -34.99 2.60
C GLU A 498 -15.52 -34.89 3.32
N THR A 499 -16.23 -33.74 3.13
CA THR A 499 -17.61 -33.55 2.56
C THR A 499 -18.10 -32.07 2.69
N PRO A 500 -19.25 -31.63 2.12
CA PRO A 500 -19.35 -30.92 0.84
C PRO A 500 -19.72 -29.42 0.92
N VAL A 501 -19.34 -28.69 -0.13
CA VAL A 501 -19.57 -27.27 -0.40
C VAL A 501 -21.07 -26.90 -0.45
N ARG A 502 -21.47 -25.86 0.29
CA ARG A 502 -22.74 -25.13 0.09
C ARG A 502 -22.43 -23.72 -0.42
N THR A 503 -22.84 -23.47 -1.67
CA THR A 503 -22.83 -22.17 -2.32
C THR A 503 -23.93 -21.25 -1.74
N MET A 504 -23.56 -20.02 -1.38
CA MET A 504 -24.47 -18.91 -1.02
C MET A 504 -24.03 -17.62 -1.74
N PRO A 505 -24.96 -16.69 -2.02
CA PRO A 505 -24.85 -15.73 -3.12
C PRO A 505 -24.07 -14.45 -2.80
N SER A 506 -23.42 -13.94 -3.85
CA SER A 506 -22.66 -12.70 -3.96
C SER A 506 -23.47 -11.43 -3.67
N LEU A 507 -22.95 -10.56 -2.79
CA LEU A 507 -23.21 -9.12 -2.79
C LEU A 507 -21.87 -8.39 -2.76
N GLY A 508 -21.71 -7.46 -3.70
CA GLY A 508 -20.45 -6.76 -3.97
C GLY A 508 -20.15 -5.68 -2.95
N ILE A 509 -18.88 -5.59 -2.58
CA ILE A 509 -18.30 -4.51 -1.76
C ILE A 509 -16.92 -4.17 -2.34
N ASN A 510 -16.64 -2.87 -2.38
CA ASN A 510 -15.42 -2.26 -2.92
C ASN A 510 -14.22 -2.43 -2.00
N LEU A 511 -13.04 -2.71 -2.57
CA LEU A 511 -11.79 -2.85 -1.83
C LEU A 511 -10.67 -2.03 -2.46
N GLY A 512 -10.69 -0.72 -2.19
CA GLY A 512 -9.50 0.12 -1.99
C GLY A 512 -9.35 0.45 -0.55
N GLU A 513 -8.10 0.37 -0.09
CA GLU A 513 -7.76 0.13 1.31
C GLU A 513 -8.10 -1.30 1.74
N LEU A 514 -7.10 -2.18 1.58
CA LEU A 514 -6.95 -3.48 2.22
C LEU A 514 -8.14 -4.44 2.05
N ALA A 515 -7.96 -5.38 1.12
CA ALA A 515 -8.87 -6.49 0.95
C ALA A 515 -9.02 -7.28 2.25
N MET A 516 -10.21 -7.26 2.86
CA MET A 516 -10.86 -8.39 3.54
C MET A 516 -12.22 -7.97 4.14
N ASP A 517 -13.23 -8.79 3.84
CA ASP A 517 -14.44 -8.93 4.66
C ASP A 517 -14.28 -10.15 5.57
N TYR A 518 -14.67 -9.99 6.85
CA TYR A 518 -15.28 -10.94 7.83
C TYR A 518 -14.68 -10.88 9.26
N GLU A 519 -15.58 -10.99 10.24
CA GLU A 519 -15.49 -10.65 11.67
C GLU A 519 -14.60 -11.58 12.55
N PRO A 520 -14.11 -11.12 13.73
CA PRO A 520 -13.48 -11.97 14.72
C PRO A 520 -14.47 -12.54 15.75
N LEU A 521 -14.37 -13.85 16.00
CA LEU A 521 -15.01 -14.59 17.10
C LEU A 521 -14.31 -14.27 18.43
N TYR A 522 -15.06 -13.76 19.41
CA TYR A 522 -14.60 -13.57 20.79
C TYR A 522 -14.40 -14.92 21.49
N SER A 523 -13.28 -15.08 22.22
CA SER A 523 -13.12 -16.08 23.28
C SER A 523 -13.16 -15.41 24.66
N GLN A 524 -13.88 -16.06 25.57
CA GLN A 524 -14.32 -15.55 26.87
C GLN A 524 -13.34 -15.86 28.02
N GLU A 525 -13.27 -14.87 28.93
CA GLU A 525 -13.24 -14.94 30.40
C GLU A 525 -12.02 -15.51 31.16
N GLY A 526 -11.37 -14.60 31.91
CA GLY A 526 -10.74 -14.87 33.20
C GLY A 526 -11.25 -13.86 34.25
N GLU A 527 -11.71 -14.36 35.40
CA GLU A 527 -12.30 -13.59 36.51
C GLU A 527 -11.28 -12.69 37.26
N PRO A 528 -11.74 -11.64 37.98
CA PRO A 528 -10.89 -10.63 38.61
C PRO A 528 -10.43 -11.01 40.04
N GLN A 529 -9.27 -10.49 40.46
CA GLN A 529 -8.84 -10.46 41.86
C GLN A 529 -8.54 -9.02 42.31
N GLU A 530 -8.96 -8.71 43.54
CA GLU A 530 -9.11 -7.38 44.15
C GLU A 530 -7.81 -6.62 44.50
N ASP A 531 -7.99 -5.29 44.49
CA ASP A 531 -7.39 -4.21 45.29
C ASP A 531 -5.97 -3.68 45.00
N LEU A 532 -5.94 -2.44 44.48
CA LEU A 532 -5.15 -1.32 45.02
C LEU A 532 -5.75 0.03 44.59
N ASN A 533 -6.29 0.76 45.57
CA ASN A 533 -6.87 2.12 45.43
C ASN A 533 -5.89 3.12 44.80
N ILE A 534 -6.23 3.61 43.62
CA ILE A 534 -5.76 4.88 43.06
C ILE A 534 -7.02 5.62 42.61
N ASP A 535 -7.29 6.80 43.18
CA ASP A 535 -8.38 7.70 42.77
C ASP A 535 -8.17 8.11 41.30
N ILE A 536 -8.84 7.41 40.38
CA ILE A 536 -8.96 7.79 38.97
C ILE A 536 -10.43 8.20 38.75
N ASP A 537 -10.63 9.44 38.32
CA ASP A 537 -11.91 10.07 37.96
C ASP A 537 -12.70 9.18 36.98
N GLU A 538 -13.65 8.38 37.50
CA GLU A 538 -14.50 7.45 36.76
C GLU A 538 -15.39 8.18 35.74
N GLY A 539 -15.43 7.68 34.50
CA GLY A 539 -16.54 7.90 33.56
C GLY A 539 -16.65 9.29 32.95
N ARG A 540 -15.63 9.74 32.19
CA ARG A 540 -15.78 10.94 31.33
C ARG A 540 -16.53 10.60 30.05
N ASP A 541 -17.81 10.95 30.00
CA ASP A 541 -18.60 10.94 28.75
C ASP A 541 -18.05 11.98 27.75
N GLU A 542 -17.21 11.49 26.81
CA GLU A 542 -16.57 12.29 25.75
C GLU A 542 -17.62 12.95 24.83
N ARG A 543 -18.81 12.35 24.67
CA ARG A 543 -19.92 12.85 23.85
C ARG A 543 -20.85 13.83 24.59
N ALA A 544 -21.03 13.71 25.91
CA ALA A 544 -21.77 14.72 26.68
C ALA A 544 -21.03 16.06 26.69
N ASN A 545 -19.70 16.03 26.70
CA ASN A 545 -18.88 17.23 26.53
C ASN A 545 -18.96 17.76 25.08
N PHE A 546 -19.10 16.89 24.08
CA PHE A 546 -19.35 17.26 22.68
C PHE A 546 -20.65 18.06 22.50
N ARG A 547 -21.79 17.56 23.01
CA ARG A 547 -23.09 18.28 22.96
C ARG A 547 -23.07 19.60 23.75
N LYS A 548 -22.37 19.66 24.89
CA LYS A 548 -22.20 20.89 25.68
C LYS A 548 -21.29 21.92 24.99
N ARG A 549 -20.26 21.49 24.24
CA ARG A 549 -19.34 22.35 23.49
C ARG A 549 -19.95 22.91 22.19
N ILE A 550 -20.73 22.11 21.45
CA ILE A 550 -21.47 22.58 20.27
C ILE A 550 -22.45 23.70 20.64
N LYS A 551 -23.18 23.56 21.76
CA LYS A 551 -24.09 24.61 22.25
C LYS A 551 -23.36 25.91 22.64
N LYS A 552 -22.05 25.86 22.94
CA LYS A 552 -21.23 27.06 23.22
C LYS A 552 -20.55 27.64 21.97
N SER A 553 -20.45 26.88 20.88
CA SER A 553 -19.73 27.22 19.65
C SER A 553 -20.66 27.62 18.48
N SER A 554 -21.91 27.98 18.75
CA SER A 554 -22.90 28.31 17.70
C SER A 554 -22.67 29.67 17.01
N ASN A 555 -21.41 30.12 16.90
CA ASN A 555 -21.08 31.32 16.16
C ASN A 555 -19.85 31.07 15.26
N LYS A 556 -20.14 31.06 13.95
CA LYS A 556 -19.27 31.12 12.75
C LYS A 556 -18.70 29.79 12.21
N ASN A 557 -19.22 29.43 11.03
CA ASN A 557 -18.58 28.70 9.93
C ASN A 557 -17.72 27.47 10.28
N SER A 558 -18.30 26.43 10.88
CA SER A 558 -17.73 25.07 10.72
C SER A 558 -18.41 24.41 9.53
N HIS A 559 -17.97 24.74 8.32
CA HIS A 559 -18.20 23.82 7.20
C HIS A 559 -17.53 22.50 7.60
N SER A 560 -18.23 21.36 7.48
CA SER A 560 -17.60 20.06 7.69
C SER A 560 -16.43 19.95 6.72
N GLU A 561 -15.22 19.82 7.22
CA GLU A 561 -14.01 19.71 6.42
C GLU A 561 -13.93 18.28 5.85
N SER A 562 -13.54 18.15 4.57
CA SER A 562 -13.26 16.84 3.96
C SER A 562 -12.07 16.17 4.63
N LEU A 563 -11.94 14.86 4.46
CA LEU A 563 -10.90 14.04 5.07
C LEU A 563 -9.64 14.06 4.21
N ALA A 564 -8.54 14.57 4.74
CA ALA A 564 -7.25 14.61 4.05
C ALA A 564 -6.62 13.21 3.99
N ARG A 565 -6.12 12.82 2.82
CA ARG A 565 -5.47 11.53 2.57
C ARG A 565 -4.17 11.70 1.78
N ALA A 566 -3.22 10.82 2.08
CA ALA A 566 -1.96 10.68 1.37
C ALA A 566 -1.62 9.18 1.30
N THR A 567 -2.22 8.50 0.33
CA THR A 567 -2.09 7.04 0.16
C THR A 567 -1.25 6.66 -1.06
N ALA A 568 -1.05 7.59 -2.00
CA ALA A 568 -0.05 7.48 -3.06
C ALA A 568 1.39 7.71 -2.53
N THR A 569 2.30 6.80 -2.84
CA THR A 569 3.72 6.92 -2.45
C THR A 569 4.39 8.07 -3.20
N ALA A 570 5.20 8.85 -2.49
CA ALA A 570 6.04 9.88 -3.07
C ALA A 570 7.13 9.31 -3.99
N SER A 571 7.69 10.16 -4.84
CA SER A 571 8.84 9.86 -5.69
C SER A 571 9.81 11.03 -5.69
N LEU A 572 10.98 10.85 -6.28
CA LEU A 572 12.01 11.86 -6.34
C LEU A 572 12.45 12.07 -7.79
N ALA A 573 12.79 13.31 -8.12
CA ALA A 573 13.17 13.72 -9.46
C ALA A 573 14.42 14.60 -9.44
N LYS A 574 15.05 14.73 -10.60
CA LYS A 574 16.08 15.76 -10.80
C LYS A 574 15.48 17.14 -10.53
N PRO A 575 16.24 18.08 -9.95
CA PRO A 575 15.75 19.44 -9.72
C PRO A 575 15.42 20.14 -11.05
N LEU A 576 14.25 20.80 -11.16
CA LEU A 576 13.89 21.59 -12.35
C LEU A 576 14.89 22.71 -12.64
N SER A 577 15.47 23.27 -11.59
CA SER A 577 16.51 24.29 -11.68
C SER A 577 17.34 24.31 -10.41
N GLY A 578 18.65 24.53 -10.53
CA GLY A 578 19.53 24.70 -9.37
C GLY A 578 20.14 23.38 -8.87
N LYS A 579 20.29 23.27 -7.55
CA LYS A 579 20.91 22.13 -6.87
C LYS A 579 19.88 21.41 -5.98
N GLY A 580 20.27 20.26 -5.44
CA GLY A 580 19.43 19.47 -4.55
C GLY A 580 18.66 18.40 -5.30
N ILE A 581 17.51 18.00 -4.75
CA ILE A 581 16.65 16.95 -5.29
C ILE A 581 15.18 17.38 -5.16
N ASP A 582 14.37 17.05 -6.15
CA ASP A 582 12.94 17.33 -6.08
C ASP A 582 12.21 16.14 -5.47
N VAL A 583 11.29 16.41 -4.55
CA VAL A 583 10.34 15.46 -3.98
C VAL A 583 8.98 15.70 -4.60
N ILE A 584 8.40 14.67 -5.19
CA ILE A 584 7.08 14.71 -5.81
C ILE A 584 6.15 13.83 -4.98
N PHE A 585 5.01 14.38 -4.53
CA PHE A 585 4.03 13.63 -3.75
C PHE A 585 2.61 14.10 -4.08
N ALA A 586 1.62 13.24 -3.81
CA ALA A 586 0.22 13.52 -4.08
C ALA A 586 -0.60 13.48 -2.78
N THR A 587 -1.60 14.35 -2.70
CA THR A 587 -2.59 14.39 -1.63
C THR A 587 -3.99 14.46 -2.25
N HIS A 588 -4.98 13.87 -1.58
CA HIS A 588 -6.37 13.96 -2.01
C HIS A 588 -7.31 14.09 -0.83
N TRP A 589 -8.58 14.31 -1.14
CA TRP A 589 -9.62 14.58 -0.16
C TRP A 589 -10.81 13.67 -0.40
N GLU A 590 -11.30 13.08 0.67
CA GLU A 590 -12.47 12.21 0.68
C GLU A 590 -13.61 12.86 1.45
N THR A 591 -14.84 12.47 1.08
CA THR A 591 -15.99 12.84 1.90
C THR A 591 -16.02 11.88 3.08
N PRO A 592 -15.93 12.37 4.33
CA PRO A 592 -15.96 11.48 5.48
C PRO A 592 -17.31 10.75 5.54
N SER A 593 -17.22 9.44 5.73
CA SER A 593 -18.37 8.59 6.01
C SER A 593 -18.85 8.77 7.45
N ASN A 594 -20.07 8.32 7.70
CA ASN A 594 -20.74 8.50 8.98
C ASN A 594 -20.71 7.21 9.81
N ALA A 595 -19.53 6.73 10.23
CA ALA A 595 -19.48 5.73 11.29
C ALA A 595 -19.82 6.35 12.66
N ARG A 596 -20.12 5.50 13.64
CA ARG A 596 -20.51 5.93 14.99
C ARG A 596 -19.59 5.33 16.03
N ILE A 597 -19.15 6.15 16.98
CA ILE A 597 -18.47 5.68 18.19
C ILE A 597 -19.53 5.44 19.28
N LEU A 598 -19.50 4.26 19.89
CA LEU A 598 -20.41 3.88 20.97
C LEU A 598 -19.92 4.43 22.30
N THR A 599 -20.78 5.21 22.98
CA THR A 599 -20.55 5.61 24.37
C THR A 599 -20.95 4.50 25.34
N GLU A 600 -20.52 4.57 26.60
CA GLU A 600 -20.98 3.65 27.66
C GLU A 600 -22.51 3.61 27.80
N MET A 601 -23.18 4.76 27.65
CA MET A 601 -24.64 4.83 27.66
C MET A 601 -25.27 4.12 26.44
N ASP A 602 -24.67 4.28 25.25
CA ASP A 602 -25.12 3.62 24.04
C ASP A 602 -24.94 2.09 24.19
N GLN A 603 -23.78 1.64 24.68
CA GLN A 603 -23.49 0.23 24.96
C GLN A 603 -24.47 -0.36 25.98
N SER A 604 -24.74 0.34 27.08
CA SER A 604 -25.71 -0.10 28.09
C SER A 604 -27.12 -0.21 27.51
N CYS A 605 -27.53 0.72 26.65
CA CYS A 605 -28.81 0.65 25.95
C CYS A 605 -28.89 -0.57 25.02
N ILE A 606 -27.83 -0.81 24.23
CA ILE A 606 -27.73 -1.93 23.29
C ILE A 606 -27.77 -3.26 24.04
N GLN A 607 -26.91 -3.44 25.05
CA GLN A 607 -26.88 -4.66 25.89
C GLN A 607 -28.21 -4.92 26.58
N LYS A 608 -28.89 -3.87 27.07
CA LYS A 608 -30.22 -4.00 27.69
C LYS A 608 -31.28 -4.47 26.68
N ARG A 609 -31.18 -4.05 25.41
CA ARG A 609 -32.10 -4.52 24.36
C ARG A 609 -31.81 -5.96 23.95
N ILE A 610 -30.54 -6.31 23.75
CA ILE A 610 -30.12 -7.68 23.42
C ILE A 610 -30.57 -8.65 24.52
N SER A 611 -30.27 -8.34 25.79
CA SER A 611 -30.66 -9.19 26.93
C SER A 611 -32.17 -9.32 27.11
N ASN A 612 -32.97 -8.29 26.80
CA ASN A 612 -34.43 -8.38 26.82
C ASN A 612 -34.97 -9.29 25.71
N LEU A 613 -34.34 -9.30 24.53
CA LEU A 613 -34.73 -10.17 23.41
C LEU A 613 -34.33 -11.63 23.66
N GLN A 614 -33.11 -11.88 24.15
CA GLN A 614 -32.64 -13.22 24.53
C GLN A 614 -33.50 -13.87 25.63
N ARG A 615 -34.12 -13.07 26.52
CA ARG A 615 -35.08 -13.57 27.52
C ARG A 615 -36.44 -13.95 26.93
N GLN A 616 -36.75 -13.53 25.72
CA GLN A 616 -38.06 -13.69 25.07
C GLN A 616 -38.05 -14.68 23.89
N SER A 617 -36.89 -15.15 23.44
CA SER A 617 -36.74 -16.05 22.29
C SER A 617 -35.89 -17.29 22.58
N SER A 618 -35.98 -18.30 21.71
CA SER A 618 -35.05 -19.44 21.65
C SER A 618 -33.61 -18.97 21.40
N PRO A 619 -32.58 -19.80 21.71
CA PRO A 619 -31.18 -19.45 21.39
C PRO A 619 -31.05 -19.12 19.91
N LEU A 620 -30.59 -17.89 19.64
CA LEU A 620 -30.41 -17.33 18.31
C LEU A 620 -29.12 -17.89 17.69
N ASN A 621 -29.13 -18.09 16.37
CA ASN A 621 -27.89 -18.35 15.65
C ASN A 621 -27.11 -17.04 15.40
N GLU A 622 -25.89 -17.15 14.90
CA GLU A 622 -24.95 -16.04 14.70
C GLU A 622 -25.50 -14.93 13.80
N MET A 623 -26.11 -15.28 12.66
CA MET A 623 -26.75 -14.30 11.76
C MET A 623 -27.98 -13.62 12.41
N GLU A 624 -28.73 -14.34 13.23
CA GLU A 624 -29.87 -13.77 13.96
C GLU A 624 -29.40 -12.82 15.07
N MET A 625 -28.27 -13.12 15.71
CA MET A 625 -27.64 -12.24 16.69
C MET A 625 -27.17 -10.92 16.04
N GLU A 626 -26.53 -10.99 14.87
CA GLU A 626 -26.09 -9.80 14.11
C GLU A 626 -27.28 -8.89 13.75
N VAL A 627 -28.40 -9.47 13.29
CA VAL A 627 -29.62 -8.71 12.99
C VAL A 627 -30.22 -8.07 14.24
N VAL A 628 -30.18 -8.77 15.38
CA VAL A 628 -30.65 -8.25 16.66
C VAL A 628 -29.77 -7.10 17.16
N GLU A 629 -28.46 -7.24 17.06
CA GLU A 629 -27.48 -6.21 17.39
C GLU A 629 -27.72 -4.96 16.53
N GLY A 630 -27.80 -5.10 15.21
CA GLY A 630 -28.06 -4.00 14.29
C GLY A 630 -29.39 -3.27 14.54
N ASN A 631 -30.43 -3.98 14.99
CA ASN A 631 -31.71 -3.36 15.38
C ASN A 631 -31.62 -2.65 16.74
N ALA A 632 -30.94 -3.25 17.72
CA ALA A 632 -30.71 -2.64 19.02
C ALA A 632 -29.91 -1.33 18.90
N GLU A 633 -28.87 -1.32 18.06
CA GLU A 633 -28.10 -0.12 17.72
C GLU A 633 -28.98 0.96 17.09
N ARG A 634 -29.77 0.60 16.07
CA ARG A 634 -30.65 1.55 15.38
C ARG A 634 -31.61 2.25 16.33
N ASP A 635 -32.15 1.51 17.30
CA ASP A 635 -33.15 2.05 18.21
C ASP A 635 -32.56 2.80 19.41
N CYS A 636 -31.30 2.52 19.78
CA CYS A 636 -30.59 3.21 20.85
C CYS A 636 -29.90 4.49 20.37
N LEU A 637 -29.54 4.55 19.09
CA LEU A 637 -28.74 5.62 18.54
C LEU A 637 -29.60 6.66 17.78
N PRO A 638 -29.39 7.98 17.99
CA PRO A 638 -30.15 9.03 17.29
C PRO A 638 -29.88 9.02 15.77
N PRO A 639 -30.77 9.55 14.92
CA PRO A 639 -30.59 9.57 13.45
C PRO A 639 -29.33 10.37 13.03
N ILE A 640 -28.69 9.94 11.93
CA ILE A 640 -27.57 10.66 11.32
C ILE A 640 -28.14 11.73 10.40
N GLU A 641 -27.70 12.98 10.56
CA GLU A 641 -27.96 14.02 9.56
C GLU A 641 -26.84 13.97 8.51
N PRO A 642 -27.16 13.91 7.22
CA PRO A 642 -26.15 13.94 6.17
C PRO A 642 -25.55 15.35 6.09
N ASP A 643 -24.24 15.43 6.28
CA ASP A 643 -23.48 16.65 5.99
C ASP A 643 -23.25 16.75 4.48
N ASN A 644 -23.47 17.95 3.91
CA ASN A 644 -23.11 18.25 2.53
C ASN A 644 -21.72 18.89 2.53
N ILE A 645 -20.73 18.20 1.96
CA ILE A 645 -19.31 18.51 2.12
C ILE A 645 -18.71 18.88 0.77
N ASP A 646 -17.88 19.94 0.73
CA ASP A 646 -17.07 20.23 -0.43
C ASP A 646 -15.81 19.33 -0.42
N GLY A 647 -15.74 18.36 -1.32
CA GLY A 647 -14.50 17.58 -1.50
C GLY A 647 -13.37 18.42 -2.08
N GLY A 648 -12.17 18.38 -1.50
CA GLY A 648 -10.98 18.96 -2.13
C GLY A 648 -10.59 18.27 -3.46
N GLN A 649 -9.50 18.75 -4.06
CA GLN A 649 -8.94 18.20 -5.29
C GLN A 649 -7.72 17.32 -5.02
N LEU A 650 -7.52 16.31 -5.88
CA LEU A 650 -6.23 15.60 -5.98
C LEU A 650 -5.17 16.62 -6.39
N THR A 651 -4.14 16.78 -5.56
CA THR A 651 -3.09 17.78 -5.75
C THR A 651 -1.73 17.08 -5.77
N ILE A 652 -0.92 17.39 -6.79
CA ILE A 652 0.45 16.90 -6.89
C ILE A 652 1.40 18.06 -6.59
N TYR A 653 2.31 17.83 -5.65
CA TYR A 653 3.33 18.77 -5.24
C TYR A 653 4.69 18.34 -5.80
N ARG A 654 5.50 19.33 -6.16
CA ARG A 654 6.93 19.17 -6.45
C ARG A 654 7.70 20.15 -5.60
N VAL A 655 8.48 19.64 -4.65
CA VAL A 655 9.20 20.41 -3.64
C VAL A 655 10.69 20.17 -3.78
N ASN A 656 11.48 21.24 -3.93
CA ASN A 656 12.93 21.13 -4.02
C ASN A 656 13.57 21.10 -2.63
N LEU A 657 14.23 20.00 -2.28
CA LEU A 657 15.08 19.87 -1.11
C LEU A 657 16.52 20.25 -1.47
N GLN A 658 17.00 21.37 -0.92
CA GLN A 658 18.34 21.86 -1.13
C GLN A 658 18.94 22.49 0.13
N CYS A 659 20.25 22.34 0.30
CA CYS A 659 20.99 23.05 1.34
C CYS A 659 21.17 24.53 0.93
N LYS A 660 20.59 25.45 1.71
CA LYS A 660 20.62 26.90 1.40
C LYS A 660 21.94 27.59 1.73
N SER A 661 22.63 27.20 2.80
CA SER A 661 23.89 27.84 3.20
C SER A 661 24.74 26.95 4.09
N CYS A 662 26.02 26.87 3.77
CA CYS A 662 27.06 26.16 4.53
C CYS A 662 28.02 27.12 5.24
N GLY A 663 27.52 28.31 5.62
CA GLY A 663 28.37 29.41 6.08
C GLY A 663 29.02 29.22 7.44
N ALA A 664 28.62 28.20 8.20
CA ALA A 664 29.09 27.92 9.56
C ALA A 664 29.91 26.63 9.66
N VAL A 665 30.38 26.09 8.53
CA VAL A 665 31.14 24.84 8.48
C VAL A 665 32.62 25.16 8.71
N SER A 666 33.28 24.46 9.65
CA SER A 666 34.71 24.66 9.90
C SER A 666 35.56 24.19 8.71
N ALA A 667 36.85 24.59 8.65
CA ALA A 667 37.72 24.27 7.52
C ALA A 667 37.88 22.76 7.21
N ASN A 668 37.55 21.89 8.17
CA ASN A 668 37.66 20.43 8.05
C ASN A 668 36.32 19.72 7.90
N GLU A 669 35.20 20.45 7.91
CA GLU A 669 33.88 19.87 7.77
C GLU A 669 33.36 20.09 6.34
N GLN A 670 32.52 19.17 5.86
CA GLN A 670 31.80 19.32 4.61
C GLN A 670 30.31 19.32 4.89
N CYS A 671 29.60 20.18 4.18
CA CYS A 671 28.16 20.24 4.24
C CYS A 671 27.56 18.99 3.62
N SER A 672 26.65 18.34 4.34
CA SER A 672 25.88 17.26 3.76
C SER A 672 24.88 17.80 2.74
N THR A 673 24.80 17.15 1.57
CA THR A 673 23.87 17.47 0.49
C THR A 673 23.16 16.21 -0.01
N PRO A 674 21.92 16.31 -0.52
CA PRO A 674 21.27 15.18 -1.18
C PRO A 674 22.13 14.66 -2.33
N LEU A 675 22.23 13.34 -2.46
CA LEU A 675 22.91 12.71 -3.60
C LEU A 675 22.13 12.95 -4.90
N PRO A 676 22.79 12.95 -6.07
CA PRO A 676 22.12 12.95 -7.37
C PRO A 676 21.14 11.78 -7.53
N LEU A 677 20.09 11.94 -8.34
CA LEU A 677 19.00 10.96 -8.52
C LEU A 677 19.53 9.55 -8.84
N GLU A 678 20.56 9.46 -9.67
CA GLU A 678 21.20 8.20 -10.08
C GLU A 678 21.93 7.45 -8.96
N MET A 679 22.29 8.14 -7.86
CA MET A 679 22.97 7.59 -6.68
C MET A 679 22.04 7.40 -5.48
N GLN A 680 20.75 7.68 -5.63
CA GLN A 680 19.78 7.51 -4.56
C GLN A 680 19.42 6.03 -4.38
N SER A 681 19.29 5.61 -3.13
CA SER A 681 18.73 4.31 -2.76
C SER A 681 17.20 4.46 -2.63
N TYR A 682 16.44 3.94 -3.60
CA TYR A 682 14.98 3.99 -3.56
C TYR A 682 14.39 2.66 -3.17
N SER A 683 13.46 2.65 -2.22
CA SER A 683 12.35 1.70 -2.32
C SER A 683 11.04 2.49 -2.32
N HIS A 684 10.22 2.29 -3.34
CA HIS A 684 8.83 2.77 -3.38
C HIS A 684 7.89 1.60 -3.66
N ARG A 685 6.58 1.80 -3.47
CA ARG A 685 5.57 0.79 -3.81
C ARG A 685 5.50 0.44 -5.30
N ALA A 686 6.00 1.28 -6.20
CA ALA A 686 5.94 0.96 -7.62
C ALA A 686 6.81 -0.27 -7.94
N CYS A 687 6.45 -0.89 -9.05
CA CYS A 687 7.07 -2.11 -9.53
C CYS A 687 8.57 -1.89 -9.82
N ASN A 688 9.38 -2.95 -9.72
CA ASN A 688 10.80 -2.94 -10.14
C ASN A 688 11.77 -2.01 -9.40
N VAL A 689 11.55 -1.65 -8.12
CA VAL A 689 12.50 -0.79 -7.38
C VAL A 689 13.02 -1.44 -6.10
N TYR A 690 14.35 -1.49 -6.00
CA TYR A 690 15.15 -2.16 -4.97
C TYR A 690 16.01 -1.14 -4.23
N PHE A 691 16.21 -1.33 -2.92
CA PHE A 691 17.09 -0.45 -2.16
C PHE A 691 18.55 -0.73 -2.55
N LYS A 692 19.11 0.17 -3.37
CA LYS A 692 20.47 0.02 -3.89
C LYS A 692 21.50 0.19 -2.77
N LYS A 693 22.38 -0.80 -2.64
CA LYS A 693 23.60 -0.70 -1.82
C LYS A 693 24.48 0.45 -2.34
N ARG A 694 25.06 1.21 -1.42
CA ARG A 694 26.06 2.23 -1.75
C ARG A 694 27.40 1.57 -2.02
N TYR A 695 27.86 1.62 -3.26
CA TYR A 695 29.27 1.41 -3.57
C TYR A 695 29.96 2.78 -3.47
N ASP A 696 30.92 2.88 -2.56
CA ASP A 696 31.83 4.01 -2.35
C ASP A 696 31.27 5.29 -1.68
N LEU A 697 31.37 5.32 -0.35
CA LEU A 697 31.51 6.57 0.43
C LEU A 697 32.89 6.64 1.11
N VAL A 698 33.95 6.24 0.40
CA VAL A 698 35.31 6.65 0.76
C VAL A 698 35.69 7.82 -0.14
N PRO A 699 35.78 9.06 0.36
CA PRO A 699 36.60 10.05 -0.31
C PRO A 699 38.05 9.62 -0.16
N SER A 700 38.73 9.41 -1.29
CA SER A 700 40.18 9.48 -1.40
C SER A 700 40.73 10.80 -0.87
#